data_AF-R2SB10-F1
#
_entry.id   AF-R2SB10-F1
#
_cell.length_a   1.000
_cell.length_b   1.000
_cell.length_c   1.000
_cell.angle_alpha   90.00
_cell.angle_beta   90.00
_cell.angle_gamma   90.00
#
_symmetry.space_group_name_H-M   'P 1'
#
loop_
_entity.id
_entity.type
_entity.pdbx_description
1 polymer ?
#
loop_
_entity_poly.entity_id
_entity_poly.type
_entity_poly.pdbx_seq_one_letter_code
_entity_poly.pdbx_strand_id
1 'polypeptide(L)'
;MEQKKHEILKAVQSYLLEQARAPQEETVLYITTCGKNRRGHVWRTSGRDFERAWVKVERYFSKMPELIRWTKIEIQTQTEWVPAEEGIRRFAQTSRNNYFSKGVAFKKDGSCSFLPDEISGNALLTPVKSHKIGVNSAQLQLNLANIKGYIKRRFDRVIPDVWAYFDDEWVLFDTTGVFVEDGRILPLTETGYGRGMRQITKENQEMFLSEAIEKGTDFLFEQLWEDGKFTYGYYPAYDKQLTGYNSVRHFSSLYALLETIEYAEKQQTAHSTEELLKKVEKGLDWGLKNLCLAVDGHLYVGEKVKEGYDLKLGAQAVVVLALAKYETLTGYDFYHEAMLNLLEGMHSFIDEEGRTRHVLREDLSTKEKFRIIYYNGEALFAIMRTYPLTGDERWLKLGERLMDRYVADNYERYHDHWLSYSVNELTQYLPKREYYEFGVKNALENLRFMEGRDTAYPTFLELLSAANKMFCRIEESAYAGELFSEEEYRRLREVTEKRALHELRTGVMWPEYAIYFARPETIAHGFYARHDRTRMRIDDAEHFLSGLINYTWLLQDAKFQMKEAMDQMNEQTQEVEKVISETITPEKAEPNENQFLLKKLSEEERVGLHFADFANFTGQFLNEELVKDLHIQDFEYYPGHVPVGRHPELAFLDLSDKKIKEITTRKSPFPNRASFIKFRGRHLGLVITDSIYEQLIDEVPQFIVPDVWEFMHEVSAFLRNRFAGPVVAITGSVGKSSVRLMLEHLLQADFTVLSNRGNHNTRLAIPLYLNKLVQSPDAAVLEVSINALNSRDRGPQANLIQPNIAIVTSADYAHMRGTKDLSIIAKVKGRIFEGLLPGGTAILNQDMEEESFGIVKKIAEERQVTLLTYSLKGAETADLRLIQLKSLKELTEVTVEYQNRRYTYQMTMGSEGMAENSLAIFLTLVSLGLEPEAYLSRLLAFQSLPKVMASHTGYLDGKEVAIIDDTHNAAIPSMINGIRAFSEKTLYYSGKKLLVLGQVADLGEHTEILHKRLIPIIDASGADLLLAYGEGMKTVVAGTTIPAEHFENMDCYVERILEEVTDQSLILLKGSVSDSDYHQISGRLLKLLASEPAERREIQYV
;
A
#
# COMPACT_ATOMS: atom_id res chain seq x y z
N MET A 1 17.80 20.79 -44.75
CA MET A 1 16.68 20.88 -43.78
C MET A 1 15.48 20.07 -44.26
N GLU A 2 14.95 20.34 -45.46
CA GLU A 2 13.82 19.59 -46.03
C GLU A 2 14.10 18.09 -46.23
N GLN A 3 15.30 17.73 -46.69
CA GLN A 3 15.75 16.34 -46.78
C GLN A 3 15.81 15.63 -45.41
N LYS A 4 16.36 16.29 -44.39
CA LYS A 4 16.44 15.77 -43.01
C LYS A 4 15.04 15.55 -42.41
N LYS A 5 14.10 16.47 -42.65
CA LYS A 5 12.68 16.31 -42.27
C LYS A 5 12.07 15.07 -42.91
N HIS A 6 12.30 14.87 -44.21
CA HIS A 6 11.78 13.71 -44.94
C HIS A 6 12.36 12.39 -44.41
N GLU A 7 13.67 12.33 -44.16
CA GLU A 7 14.34 11.15 -43.59
C GLU A 7 13.79 10.79 -42.21
N ILE A 8 13.61 11.79 -41.32
CA ILE A 8 13.01 11.57 -39.99
C ILE A 8 11.58 11.04 -40.11
N LEU A 9 10.72 11.69 -40.91
CA LEU A 9 9.33 11.25 -41.07
C LEU A 9 9.25 9.84 -41.64
N LYS A 10 10.14 9.47 -42.58
CA LYS A 10 10.20 8.12 -43.13
C LYS A 10 10.60 7.09 -42.06
N ALA A 11 11.55 7.41 -41.19
CA ALA A 11 11.93 6.53 -40.09
C ALA A 11 10.79 6.35 -39.07
N VAL A 12 10.09 7.45 -38.73
CA VAL A 12 8.90 7.40 -37.87
C VAL A 12 7.78 6.57 -38.51
N GLN A 13 7.54 6.72 -39.82
CA GLN A 13 6.57 5.91 -40.56
C GLN A 13 6.85 4.42 -40.41
N SER A 14 8.10 4.00 -40.67
CA SER A 14 8.50 2.60 -40.56
C SER A 14 8.29 2.06 -39.14
N TYR A 15 8.70 2.81 -38.12
CA TYR A 15 8.51 2.41 -36.72
C TYR A 15 7.03 2.22 -36.37
N LEU A 16 6.17 3.20 -36.71
CA LEU A 16 4.74 3.12 -36.39
C LEU A 16 4.02 2.04 -37.20
N LEU A 17 4.44 1.77 -38.43
CA LEU A 17 3.89 0.71 -39.26
C LEU A 17 4.15 -0.68 -38.65
N GLU A 18 5.29 -0.88 -37.98
CA GLU A 18 5.57 -2.11 -37.24
C GLU A 18 4.65 -2.29 -36.04
N GLN A 19 4.35 -1.20 -35.32
CA GLN A 19 3.42 -1.21 -34.19
C GLN A 19 1.96 -1.39 -34.60
N ALA A 20 1.60 -0.96 -35.82
CA ALA A 20 0.25 -1.05 -36.36
C ALA A 20 -0.19 -2.45 -36.82
N ARG A 21 0.67 -3.48 -36.71
CA ARG A 21 0.43 -4.83 -37.31
C ARG A 21 -0.72 -5.64 -36.69
N ALA A 22 -1.40 -5.15 -35.65
CA ALA A 22 -2.67 -5.71 -35.19
C ALA A 22 -3.84 -5.20 -36.09
N PRO A 23 -4.78 -6.07 -36.53
CA PRO A 23 -5.89 -5.63 -37.37
C PRO A 23 -6.77 -4.60 -36.63
N GLN A 24 -6.82 -3.37 -37.15
CA GLN A 24 -7.72 -2.31 -36.70
C GLN A 24 -8.69 -1.93 -37.83
N GLU A 25 -9.95 -1.66 -37.50
CA GLU A 25 -10.95 -1.19 -38.47
C GLU A 25 -10.65 0.22 -39.02
N GLU A 26 -10.01 1.06 -38.19
CA GLU A 26 -9.56 2.42 -38.53
C GLU A 26 -8.25 2.71 -37.81
N THR A 27 -7.24 3.20 -38.54
CA THR A 27 -5.99 3.71 -37.96
C THR A 27 -6.17 5.16 -37.53
N VAL A 28 -5.94 5.45 -36.24
CA VAL A 28 -6.01 6.80 -35.68
C VAL A 28 -4.63 7.25 -35.21
N LEU A 29 -4.23 8.45 -35.63
CA LEU A 29 -2.94 9.07 -35.28
C LEU A 29 -3.18 10.41 -34.55
N TYR A 30 -2.37 10.65 -33.53
CA TYR A 30 -2.29 11.90 -32.79
C TYR A 30 -0.92 12.54 -33.02
N ILE A 31 -0.91 13.80 -33.42
CA ILE A 31 0.29 14.59 -33.71
C ILE A 31 0.27 15.79 -32.77
N THR A 32 1.16 15.80 -31.78
CA THR A 32 1.33 16.93 -30.87
C THR A 32 2.57 17.71 -31.27
N THR A 33 2.43 19.00 -31.54
CA THR A 33 3.54 19.89 -31.93
C THR A 33 3.67 21.07 -30.97
N CYS A 34 4.89 21.33 -30.50
CA CYS A 34 5.21 22.42 -29.60
C CYS A 34 6.53 23.08 -30.01
N GLY A 35 6.48 24.35 -30.43
CA GLY A 35 7.67 25.10 -30.86
C GLY A 35 7.80 26.47 -30.20
N LYS A 36 7.03 26.72 -29.14
CA LYS A 36 7.03 27.96 -28.37
C LYS A 36 6.68 27.62 -26.92
N ASN A 37 6.99 28.50 -25.97
CA ASN A 37 6.58 28.39 -24.56
C ASN A 37 5.08 28.63 -24.31
N ARG A 38 4.24 27.79 -24.94
CA ARG A 38 2.81 27.69 -24.78
C ARG A 38 2.41 26.24 -25.05
N ARG A 39 1.35 25.78 -24.41
CA ARG A 39 0.78 24.45 -24.61
C ARG A 39 0.77 24.01 -26.08
N GLY A 40 1.24 22.79 -26.32
CA GLY A 40 1.34 22.17 -27.63
C GLY A 40 -0.02 22.04 -28.34
N HIS A 41 0.03 22.01 -29.67
CA HIS A 41 -1.13 21.78 -30.51
C HIS A 41 -1.27 20.29 -30.81
N VAL A 42 -2.39 19.70 -30.40
CA VAL A 42 -2.72 18.29 -30.63
C VAL A 42 -3.68 18.17 -31.80
N TRP A 43 -3.21 17.56 -32.90
CA TRP A 43 -4.00 17.27 -34.09
C TRP A 43 -4.29 15.77 -34.19
N ARG A 44 -5.57 15.41 -34.34
CA ARG A 44 -6.02 14.03 -34.59
C ARG A 44 -6.29 13.85 -36.07
N THR A 45 -5.84 12.72 -36.63
CA THR A 45 -6.20 12.27 -37.98
C THR A 45 -6.48 10.77 -37.98
N SER A 46 -7.20 10.28 -38.98
CA SER A 46 -7.51 8.85 -39.12
C SER A 46 -7.60 8.40 -40.57
N GLY A 47 -7.57 7.09 -40.82
CA GLY A 47 -7.72 6.47 -42.13
C GLY A 47 -8.17 5.01 -42.01
N ARG A 48 -8.76 4.46 -43.08
CA ARG A 48 -9.20 3.04 -43.11
C ARG A 48 -8.05 2.04 -43.02
N ASP A 49 -6.82 2.53 -43.17
CA ASP A 49 -5.57 1.79 -43.08
C ASP A 49 -4.46 2.79 -42.73
N PHE A 50 -3.30 2.27 -42.31
CA PHE A 50 -2.15 3.06 -41.90
C PHE A 50 -1.68 4.02 -43.00
N GLU A 51 -1.55 3.53 -44.24
CA GLU A 51 -1.05 4.32 -45.37
C GLU A 51 -1.93 5.56 -45.64
N ARG A 52 -3.26 5.40 -45.63
CA ARG A 52 -4.20 6.52 -45.82
C ARG A 52 -4.17 7.51 -44.65
N ALA A 53 -3.98 7.05 -43.43
CA ALA A 53 -3.80 7.93 -42.27
C ALA A 53 -2.49 8.70 -42.39
N TRP A 54 -1.40 8.03 -42.78
CA TRP A 54 -0.06 8.59 -42.90
C TRP A 54 0.07 9.65 -43.99
N VAL A 55 -0.57 9.47 -45.16
CA VAL A 55 -0.62 10.50 -46.21
C VAL A 55 -1.13 11.86 -45.69
N LYS A 56 -2.05 11.84 -44.70
CA LYS A 56 -2.53 13.07 -44.06
C LYS A 56 -1.46 13.69 -43.17
N VAL A 57 -0.66 12.88 -42.47
CA VAL A 57 0.49 13.31 -41.66
C VAL A 57 1.57 13.94 -42.53
N GLU A 58 1.93 13.31 -43.65
CA GLU A 58 2.88 13.87 -44.62
C GLU A 58 2.38 15.23 -45.15
N ARG A 59 1.10 15.33 -45.49
CA ARG A 59 0.48 16.59 -45.94
C ARG A 59 0.45 17.65 -44.83
N TYR A 60 0.35 17.25 -43.56
CA TYR A 60 0.42 18.18 -42.43
C TYR A 60 1.82 18.81 -42.32
N PHE A 61 2.87 18.00 -42.39
CA PHE A 61 4.26 18.46 -42.31
C PHE A 61 4.83 19.02 -43.64
N SER A 62 4.19 18.77 -44.79
CA SER A 62 4.61 19.39 -46.06
C SER A 62 4.38 20.90 -46.09
N LYS A 63 3.43 21.38 -45.28
CA LYS A 63 3.15 22.81 -45.10
C LYS A 63 4.18 23.53 -44.23
N MET A 64 5.08 22.79 -43.60
CA MET A 64 6.09 23.32 -42.69
C MET A 64 7.47 23.22 -43.33
N PRO A 65 8.28 24.29 -43.37
CA PRO A 65 9.62 24.24 -43.98
C PRO A 65 10.56 23.29 -43.23
N GLU A 66 10.39 23.17 -41.91
CA GLU A 66 11.15 22.30 -41.02
C GLU A 66 10.22 21.58 -40.02
N LEU A 67 10.73 20.52 -39.40
CA LEU A 67 10.00 19.83 -38.34
C LEU A 67 10.01 20.68 -37.07
N ILE A 68 8.86 20.80 -36.41
CA ILE A 68 8.76 21.54 -35.15
C ILE A 68 9.61 20.84 -34.08
N ARG A 69 10.39 21.62 -33.33
CA ARG A 69 11.36 21.18 -32.32
C ARG A 69 10.89 19.99 -31.47
N TRP A 70 9.71 20.12 -30.85
CA TRP A 70 9.07 19.05 -30.11
C TRP A 70 7.84 18.57 -30.87
N THR A 71 7.94 17.33 -31.36
CA THR A 71 6.87 16.69 -32.13
C THR A 71 6.63 15.29 -31.60
N LYS A 72 5.46 15.04 -30.99
CA LYS A 72 5.03 13.70 -30.57
C LYS A 72 4.08 13.13 -31.62
N ILE A 73 4.34 11.91 -32.09
CA ILE A 73 3.48 11.22 -33.07
C ILE A 73 3.12 9.86 -32.47
N GLU A 74 1.83 9.66 -32.23
CA GLU A 74 1.28 8.50 -31.55
C GLU A 74 0.20 7.84 -32.40
N ILE A 75 0.19 6.50 -32.40
CA ILE A 75 -0.86 5.68 -32.97
C ILE A 75 -1.73 5.11 -31.86
N GLN A 76 -3.05 5.15 -32.06
CA GLN A 76 -4.01 4.50 -31.19
C GLN A 76 -3.91 2.98 -31.36
N THR A 77 -3.79 2.23 -30.27
CA THR A 77 -3.61 0.76 -30.31
C THR A 77 -4.85 0.03 -29.78
N GLN A 78 -4.86 -0.35 -28.51
CA GLN A 78 -5.99 -1.04 -27.90
C GLN A 78 -7.14 -0.05 -27.69
N THR A 79 -8.36 -0.46 -28.03
CA THR A 79 -9.57 0.37 -27.87
C THR A 79 -10.66 -0.41 -27.18
N GLU A 80 -11.38 0.26 -26.29
CA GLU A 80 -12.45 -0.33 -25.51
C GLU A 80 -13.64 0.64 -25.50
N TRP A 81 -14.78 0.17 -26.00
CA TRP A 81 -16.04 0.90 -25.93
C TRP A 81 -16.66 0.69 -24.55
N VAL A 82 -16.94 1.79 -23.85
CA VAL A 82 -17.53 1.77 -22.50
C VAL A 82 -18.70 2.75 -22.42
N PRO A 83 -19.78 2.43 -21.70
CA PRO A 83 -20.78 3.44 -21.35
C PRO A 83 -20.14 4.63 -20.62
N ALA A 84 -20.68 5.84 -20.79
CA ALA A 84 -20.17 7.04 -20.12
C ALA A 84 -20.08 6.88 -18.58
N GLU A 85 -21.09 6.24 -17.98
CA GLU A 85 -21.11 5.89 -16.55
C GLU A 85 -19.98 4.95 -16.13
N GLU A 86 -19.48 4.13 -17.05
CA GLU A 86 -18.35 3.25 -16.81
C GLU A 86 -17.02 4.02 -16.88
N GLY A 87 -16.87 4.90 -17.88
CA GLY A 87 -15.72 5.80 -17.94
C GLY A 87 -15.57 6.66 -16.68
N ILE A 88 -16.66 7.28 -16.21
CA ILE A 88 -16.68 8.10 -14.98
C ILE A 88 -16.20 7.31 -13.77
N ARG A 89 -16.67 6.07 -13.65
CA ARG A 89 -16.29 5.19 -12.57
C ARG A 89 -14.82 4.81 -12.61
N ARG A 90 -14.27 4.50 -13.79
CA ARG A 90 -12.84 4.16 -13.89
C ARG A 90 -11.96 5.34 -13.50
N PHE A 91 -12.39 6.57 -13.81
CA PHE A 91 -11.76 7.77 -13.25
C PHE A 91 -11.81 7.74 -11.71
N ALA A 92 -12.97 7.46 -11.12
CA ALA A 92 -13.14 7.39 -9.66
C ALA A 92 -12.37 6.23 -8.97
N GLN A 93 -12.12 5.12 -9.66
CA GLN A 93 -11.32 4.00 -9.14
C GLN A 93 -9.82 4.28 -9.17
N THR A 94 -9.38 5.30 -9.91
CA THR A 94 -7.97 5.69 -9.94
C THR A 94 -7.54 6.20 -8.56
N SER A 95 -6.62 5.48 -7.92
CA SER A 95 -6.24 5.70 -6.52
C SER A 95 -5.48 7.01 -6.27
N ARG A 96 -4.79 7.54 -7.29
CA ARG A 96 -3.95 8.75 -7.20
C ARG A 96 -4.28 9.77 -8.30
N ASN A 97 -4.07 11.04 -7.99
CA ASN A 97 -4.26 12.12 -8.97
C ASN A 97 -3.28 12.03 -10.13
N ASN A 98 -3.72 12.26 -11.37
CA ASN A 98 -2.92 12.20 -12.60
C ASN A 98 -2.36 10.80 -12.98
N TYR A 99 -2.93 9.71 -12.45
CA TYR A 99 -2.53 8.32 -12.76
C TYR A 99 -3.51 7.57 -13.69
N PHE A 100 -4.56 8.24 -14.19
CA PHE A 100 -5.43 7.62 -15.18
C PHE A 100 -4.66 7.44 -16.50
N SER A 101 -4.48 6.20 -16.93
CA SER A 101 -3.48 5.81 -17.94
C SER A 101 -4.01 5.71 -19.36
N LYS A 102 -5.32 5.84 -19.57
CA LYS A 102 -5.98 5.67 -20.88
C LYS A 102 -6.34 7.03 -21.50
N GLY A 103 -6.30 7.10 -22.83
CA GLY A 103 -6.94 8.16 -23.60
C GLY A 103 -8.45 7.96 -23.61
N VAL A 104 -9.21 9.03 -23.84
CA VAL A 104 -10.68 9.01 -23.80
C VAL A 104 -11.26 9.74 -24.99
N ALA A 105 -12.09 9.08 -25.80
CA ALA A 105 -12.97 9.72 -26.77
C ALA A 105 -14.39 9.80 -26.20
N PHE A 106 -14.85 11.03 -25.91
CA PHE A 106 -16.21 11.28 -25.41
C PHE A 106 -17.26 11.26 -26.53
N LYS A 107 -16.84 11.30 -27.81
CA LYS A 107 -17.73 11.14 -28.96
C LYS A 107 -17.35 9.94 -29.81
N LYS A 108 -18.35 9.24 -30.35
CA LYS A 108 -18.19 8.05 -31.20
C LYS A 108 -17.38 8.34 -32.47
N ASP A 109 -17.54 9.52 -33.06
CA ASP A 109 -16.78 9.95 -34.25
C ASP A 109 -15.33 10.38 -33.93
N GLY A 110 -14.94 10.35 -32.65
CA GLY A 110 -13.64 10.80 -32.16
C GLY A 110 -13.39 12.30 -32.34
N SER A 111 -14.43 13.11 -32.57
CA SER A 111 -14.31 14.57 -32.68
C SER A 111 -14.08 15.27 -31.33
N CYS A 112 -14.21 14.53 -30.23
CA CYS A 112 -13.88 14.95 -28.87
C CYS A 112 -13.09 13.83 -28.18
N SER A 113 -11.79 13.72 -28.46
CA SER A 113 -10.92 12.72 -27.82
C SER A 113 -9.66 13.31 -27.23
N PHE A 114 -9.23 12.85 -26.06
CA PHE A 114 -8.08 13.36 -25.30
C PHE A 114 -7.08 12.25 -25.01
N LEU A 115 -5.79 12.55 -25.20
CA LEU A 115 -4.69 11.68 -24.75
C LEU A 115 -4.59 11.68 -23.20
N PRO A 116 -4.01 10.62 -22.60
CA PRO A 116 -3.77 10.58 -21.15
C PRO A 116 -2.99 11.81 -20.63
N ASP A 117 -2.00 12.26 -21.42
CA ASP A 117 -1.17 13.41 -21.07
C ASP A 117 -1.94 14.73 -21.19
N GLU A 118 -2.89 14.85 -22.12
CA GLU A 118 -3.77 16.02 -22.20
C GLU A 118 -4.69 16.13 -21.00
N ILE A 119 -5.19 14.98 -20.51
CA ILE A 119 -6.04 14.88 -19.32
C ILE A 119 -5.29 15.42 -18.10
N SER A 120 -4.05 14.96 -17.89
CA SER A 120 -3.22 15.41 -16.76
C SER A 120 -2.76 16.86 -16.94
N GLY A 121 -2.23 17.20 -18.11
CA GLY A 121 -1.68 18.53 -18.41
C GLY A 121 -2.72 19.66 -18.28
N ASN A 122 -3.98 19.37 -18.57
CA ASN A 122 -5.09 20.34 -18.47
C ASN A 122 -5.96 20.15 -17.22
N ALA A 123 -5.62 19.20 -16.34
CA ALA A 123 -6.42 18.83 -15.17
C ALA A 123 -7.91 18.60 -15.53
N LEU A 124 -8.15 17.83 -16.60
CA LEU A 124 -9.51 17.49 -17.04
C LEU A 124 -10.20 16.57 -16.03
N LEU A 125 -9.40 15.79 -15.30
CA LEU A 125 -9.82 15.02 -14.13
C LEU A 125 -9.18 15.63 -12.88
N THR A 126 -9.95 15.78 -11.81
CA THR A 126 -9.47 16.29 -10.52
C THR A 126 -9.97 15.45 -9.34
N PRO A 127 -9.21 15.34 -8.24
CA PRO A 127 -9.64 14.61 -7.05
C PRO A 127 -10.87 15.22 -6.37
N VAL A 128 -11.58 14.41 -5.58
CA VAL A 128 -12.60 14.92 -4.66
C VAL A 128 -12.02 15.89 -3.64
N LYS A 129 -12.84 16.82 -3.13
CA LYS A 129 -12.40 17.82 -2.14
C LYS A 129 -11.86 17.21 -0.84
N SER A 130 -12.32 16.02 -0.47
CA SER A 130 -11.87 15.29 0.73
C SER A 130 -10.56 14.53 0.52
N HIS A 131 -9.98 14.55 -0.69
CA HIS A 131 -8.75 13.84 -0.97
C HIS A 131 -7.58 14.47 -0.21
N LYS A 132 -6.84 13.63 0.50
CA LYS A 132 -5.59 13.93 1.17
C LYS A 132 -4.53 12.99 0.60
N ILE A 133 -3.48 13.58 0.02
CA ILE A 133 -2.37 12.84 -0.59
C ILE A 133 -1.78 11.86 0.42
N GLY A 134 -1.57 10.61 0.00
CA GLY A 134 -1.01 9.55 0.85
C GLY A 134 -1.97 8.99 1.90
N VAL A 135 -3.18 9.53 2.05
CA VAL A 135 -4.14 9.12 3.11
C VAL A 135 -5.34 8.36 2.53
N ASN A 136 -5.94 8.85 1.45
CA ASN A 136 -7.14 8.23 0.85
C ASN A 136 -7.09 8.28 -0.68
N SER A 137 -7.94 7.46 -1.33
CA SER A 137 -8.07 7.44 -2.79
C SER A 137 -8.47 8.82 -3.35
N ALA A 138 -7.90 9.19 -4.49
CA ALA A 138 -8.16 10.45 -5.18
C ALA A 138 -9.60 10.59 -5.67
N GLN A 139 -10.25 9.48 -6.03
CA GLN A 139 -11.61 9.44 -6.58
C GLN A 139 -11.81 10.50 -7.66
N LEU A 140 -11.13 10.36 -8.81
CA LEU A 140 -11.10 11.41 -9.82
C LEU A 140 -12.48 11.67 -10.42
N GLN A 141 -12.76 12.96 -10.64
CA GLN A 141 -14.00 13.46 -11.20
C GLN A 141 -13.72 14.36 -12.39
N LEU A 142 -14.67 14.44 -13.33
CA LEU A 142 -14.61 15.37 -14.44
C LEU A 142 -14.61 16.81 -13.94
N ASN A 143 -13.63 17.60 -14.38
CA ASN A 143 -13.61 19.04 -14.19
C ASN A 143 -14.20 19.72 -15.43
N LEU A 144 -15.53 19.90 -15.43
CA LEU A 144 -16.27 20.45 -16.58
C LEU A 144 -15.80 21.84 -16.99
N ALA A 145 -15.31 22.66 -16.06
CA ALA A 145 -14.76 23.98 -16.37
C ALA A 145 -13.46 23.88 -17.16
N ASN A 146 -12.55 22.99 -16.74
CA ASN A 146 -11.30 22.74 -17.45
C ASN A 146 -11.55 22.09 -18.81
N ILE A 147 -12.48 21.13 -18.89
CA ILE A 147 -12.89 20.48 -20.15
C ILE A 147 -13.46 21.51 -21.12
N LYS A 148 -14.42 22.33 -20.68
CA LYS A 148 -14.98 23.41 -21.50
C LYS A 148 -13.89 24.37 -21.98
N GLY A 149 -13.01 24.80 -21.08
CA GLY A 149 -11.90 25.70 -21.42
C GLY A 149 -10.94 25.09 -22.44
N TYR A 150 -10.63 23.80 -22.30
CA TYR A 150 -9.70 23.11 -23.18
C TYR A 150 -10.30 22.76 -24.55
N ILE A 151 -11.56 22.33 -24.62
CA ILE A 151 -12.27 22.12 -25.90
C ILE A 151 -12.25 23.39 -26.74
N LYS A 152 -12.53 24.55 -26.13
CA LYS A 152 -12.47 25.84 -26.83
C LYS A 152 -11.09 26.10 -27.41
N ARG A 153 -10.02 25.83 -26.64
CA ARG A 153 -8.62 26.05 -27.09
C ARG A 153 -8.17 25.05 -28.15
N ARG A 154 -8.55 23.77 -28.00
CA ARG A 154 -8.07 22.67 -28.85
C ARG A 154 -8.82 22.58 -30.18
N PHE A 155 -10.14 22.77 -30.16
CA PHE A 155 -10.99 22.55 -31.33
C PHE A 155 -11.50 23.86 -31.95
N ASP A 156 -11.22 25.02 -31.35
CA ASP A 156 -11.70 26.34 -31.77
C ASP A 156 -13.24 26.41 -31.90
N ARG A 157 -13.94 25.79 -30.94
CA ARG A 157 -15.42 25.71 -30.90
C ARG A 157 -15.98 26.56 -29.76
N VAL A 158 -17.08 27.29 -30.03
CA VAL A 158 -17.84 28.03 -29.00
C VAL A 158 -18.78 27.07 -28.27
N ILE A 159 -18.84 27.15 -26.93
CA ILE A 159 -19.52 26.15 -26.10
C ILE A 159 -20.61 26.82 -25.22
N PRO A 160 -21.88 26.77 -25.63
CA PRO A 160 -23.00 27.09 -24.75
C PRO A 160 -23.20 26.00 -23.69
N ASP A 161 -23.26 24.73 -24.12
CA ASP A 161 -23.44 23.55 -23.28
C ASP A 161 -22.29 22.54 -23.49
N VAL A 162 -21.62 22.14 -22.39
CA VAL A 162 -20.49 21.22 -22.41
C VAL A 162 -20.96 19.76 -22.59
N TRP A 163 -22.21 19.46 -22.21
CA TRP A 163 -22.76 18.10 -22.25
C TRP A 163 -22.96 17.59 -23.68
N ALA A 164 -23.16 18.47 -24.65
CA ALA A 164 -23.26 18.12 -26.08
C ALA A 164 -21.97 17.48 -26.67
N TYR A 165 -20.88 17.44 -25.90
CA TYR A 165 -19.61 16.81 -26.24
C TYR A 165 -19.38 15.44 -25.60
N PHE A 166 -20.38 14.92 -24.90
CA PHE A 166 -20.38 13.60 -24.31
C PHE A 166 -21.52 12.80 -24.95
N ASP A 167 -21.16 11.75 -25.66
CA ASP A 167 -22.11 10.72 -26.06
C ASP A 167 -22.33 9.77 -24.87
N ASP A 168 -23.37 8.93 -24.96
CA ASP A 168 -23.68 7.94 -23.92
C ASP A 168 -22.67 6.77 -23.87
N GLU A 169 -21.84 6.63 -24.91
CA GLU A 169 -20.74 5.66 -25.00
C GLU A 169 -19.43 6.36 -25.39
N TRP A 170 -18.36 6.03 -24.69
CA TRP A 170 -17.02 6.57 -24.86
C TRP A 170 -16.05 5.46 -25.30
N VAL A 171 -14.93 5.87 -25.90
CA VAL A 171 -13.82 4.94 -26.19
C VAL A 171 -12.68 5.23 -25.23
N LEU A 172 -12.27 4.24 -24.45
CA LEU A 172 -10.99 4.25 -23.76
C LEU A 172 -9.94 3.63 -24.66
N PHE A 173 -8.77 4.25 -24.76
CA PHE A 173 -7.75 3.75 -25.69
C PHE A 173 -6.32 3.89 -25.18
N ASP A 174 -5.48 3.07 -25.78
CA ASP A 174 -4.04 3.05 -25.62
C ASP A 174 -3.35 3.74 -26.78
N THR A 175 -2.14 4.25 -26.53
CA THR A 175 -1.24 4.75 -27.56
C THR A 175 0.14 4.14 -27.44
N THR A 176 0.83 4.07 -28.57
CA THR A 176 2.29 3.91 -28.69
C THR A 176 2.80 4.93 -29.70
N GLY A 177 4.08 5.27 -29.66
CA GLY A 177 4.61 6.22 -30.64
C GLY A 177 6.03 6.66 -30.38
N VAL A 178 6.35 7.82 -30.96
CA VAL A 178 7.66 8.44 -30.85
C VAL A 178 7.54 9.90 -30.47
N PHE A 179 8.55 10.40 -29.77
CA PHE A 179 8.80 11.82 -29.61
C PHE A 179 10.02 12.20 -30.43
N VAL A 180 9.90 13.27 -31.21
CA VAL A 180 11.00 13.86 -31.96
C VAL A 180 11.44 15.12 -31.24
N GLU A 181 12.69 15.10 -30.78
CA GLU A 181 13.33 16.18 -30.04
C GLU A 181 14.62 16.59 -30.75
N ASP A 182 14.68 17.83 -31.24
CA ASP A 182 15.86 18.38 -31.92
C ASP A 182 16.38 17.47 -33.05
N GLY A 183 15.46 16.72 -33.69
CA GLY A 183 15.71 15.78 -34.77
C GLY A 183 16.11 14.35 -34.33
N ARG A 184 16.20 14.07 -33.03
CA ARG A 184 16.36 12.71 -32.47
C ARG A 184 14.99 12.05 -32.37
N ILE A 185 14.88 10.78 -32.78
CA ILE A 185 13.66 9.98 -32.64
C ILE A 185 13.76 9.16 -31.36
N LEU A 186 12.84 9.39 -30.43
CA LEU A 186 12.78 8.77 -29.13
C LEU A 186 11.52 7.90 -29.04
N PRO A 187 11.65 6.56 -29.05
CA PRO A 187 10.52 5.65 -28.81
C PRO A 187 9.87 5.89 -27.45
N LEU A 188 8.55 5.69 -27.35
CA LEU A 188 7.80 5.87 -26.11
C LEU A 188 7.51 4.55 -25.41
N THR A 189 7.52 4.57 -24.08
CA THR A 189 7.17 3.43 -23.23
C THR A 189 5.66 3.16 -23.30
N GLU A 190 5.29 1.89 -23.45
CA GLU A 190 3.88 1.49 -23.66
C GLU A 190 3.15 1.09 -22.37
N THR A 191 3.89 0.64 -21.35
CA THR A 191 3.34 0.02 -20.14
C THR A 191 3.84 0.70 -18.86
N GLY A 192 3.16 0.38 -17.74
CA GLY A 192 3.53 0.89 -16.42
C GLY A 192 3.34 2.40 -16.25
N TYR A 193 3.92 2.96 -15.18
CA TYR A 193 3.73 4.37 -14.82
C TYR A 193 4.55 5.36 -15.67
N GLY A 194 5.60 4.88 -16.36
CA GLY A 194 6.39 5.66 -17.32
C GLY A 194 5.78 5.72 -18.74
N ARG A 195 4.55 5.24 -18.89
CA ARG A 195 3.86 5.22 -20.18
C ARG A 195 3.80 6.61 -20.83
N GLY A 196 4.06 6.66 -22.13
CA GLY A 196 4.01 7.88 -22.93
C GLY A 196 5.26 8.76 -22.78
N MET A 197 6.22 8.37 -21.94
CA MET A 197 7.55 8.95 -21.83
C MET A 197 8.54 8.19 -22.70
N ARG A 198 9.68 8.80 -23.03
CA ARG A 198 10.80 8.15 -23.73
C ARG A 198 11.18 6.81 -23.08
N GLN A 199 11.59 5.85 -23.90
CA GLN A 199 12.00 4.53 -23.44
C GLN A 199 13.43 4.56 -22.87
N ILE A 200 13.53 4.48 -21.55
CA ILE A 200 14.80 4.42 -20.81
C ILE A 200 15.00 2.99 -20.33
N THR A 201 16.04 2.29 -20.80
CA THR A 201 16.42 0.93 -20.44
C THR A 201 17.80 0.92 -19.77
N LYS A 202 18.27 -0.22 -19.26
CA LYS A 202 19.60 -0.31 -18.65
C LYS A 202 20.71 0.07 -19.65
N GLU A 203 20.54 -0.30 -20.91
CA GLU A 203 21.53 -0.08 -21.98
C GLU A 203 21.68 1.38 -22.40
N ASN A 204 20.64 2.20 -22.20
CA ASN A 204 20.66 3.62 -22.59
C ASN A 204 20.50 4.57 -21.38
N GLN A 205 20.49 4.03 -20.16
CA GLN A 205 20.26 4.77 -18.92
C GLN A 205 21.31 5.86 -18.73
N GLU A 206 22.58 5.57 -18.96
CA GLU A 206 23.69 6.50 -18.76
C GLU A 206 23.51 7.79 -19.57
N MET A 207 23.09 7.67 -20.83
CA MET A 207 22.81 8.82 -21.69
C MET A 207 21.69 9.71 -21.11
N PHE A 208 20.58 9.10 -20.69
CA PHE A 208 19.45 9.85 -20.14
C PHE A 208 19.67 10.33 -18.70
N LEU A 209 20.56 9.67 -17.96
CA LEU A 209 21.03 10.10 -16.65
C LEU A 209 21.80 11.42 -16.79
N SER A 210 22.79 11.48 -17.69
CA SER A 210 23.53 12.72 -17.96
C SER A 210 22.61 13.81 -18.49
N GLU A 211 21.68 13.49 -19.41
CA GLU A 211 20.71 14.46 -19.92
C GLU A 211 19.80 15.02 -18.81
N ALA A 212 19.31 14.17 -17.91
CA ALA A 212 18.47 14.59 -16.79
C ALA A 212 19.23 15.49 -15.80
N ILE A 213 20.51 15.20 -15.53
CA ILE A 213 21.35 16.03 -14.66
C ILE A 213 21.65 17.38 -15.32
N GLU A 214 22.14 17.37 -16.56
CA GLU A 214 22.52 18.59 -17.29
C GLU A 214 21.33 19.52 -17.51
N LYS A 215 20.20 18.99 -17.98
CA LYS A 215 19.00 19.79 -18.24
C LYS A 215 18.23 20.13 -16.96
N GLY A 216 18.29 19.26 -15.96
CA GLY A 216 17.77 19.57 -14.62
C GLY A 216 18.56 20.69 -13.93
N THR A 217 19.88 20.76 -14.18
CA THR A 217 20.75 21.87 -13.74
C THR A 217 20.30 23.18 -14.37
N ASP A 218 20.10 23.19 -15.70
CA ASP A 218 19.56 24.36 -16.42
C ASP A 218 18.24 24.83 -15.78
N PHE A 219 17.32 23.90 -15.55
CA PHE A 219 16.02 24.19 -14.93
C PHE A 219 16.15 24.83 -13.54
N LEU A 220 16.97 24.26 -12.65
CA LEU A 220 17.14 24.78 -11.29
C LEU A 220 17.86 26.13 -11.29
N PHE A 221 18.87 26.28 -12.15
CA PHE A 221 19.60 27.53 -12.35
C PHE A 221 18.68 28.66 -12.84
N GLU A 222 17.74 28.36 -13.73
CA GLU A 222 16.72 29.32 -14.19
C GLU A 222 15.75 29.74 -13.09
N GLN A 223 15.56 28.92 -12.05
CA GLN A 223 14.74 29.30 -10.90
C GLN A 223 15.43 30.33 -10.02
N LEU A 224 16.76 30.37 -9.99
CA LEU A 224 17.52 31.37 -9.23
C LEU A 224 17.50 32.71 -9.97
N TRP A 225 17.12 33.79 -9.31
CA TRP A 225 17.12 35.13 -9.92
C TRP A 225 18.49 35.82 -9.78
N GLU A 226 18.70 36.88 -10.54
CA GLU A 226 19.92 37.70 -10.50
C GLU A 226 20.19 38.32 -9.12
N ASP A 227 19.14 38.54 -8.32
CA ASP A 227 19.27 39.06 -6.96
C ASP A 227 19.59 37.96 -5.93
N GLY A 228 19.66 36.69 -6.34
CA GLY A 228 19.91 35.54 -5.49
C GLY A 228 18.66 34.86 -4.94
N LYS A 229 17.45 35.34 -5.24
CA LYS A 229 16.22 34.72 -4.76
C LYS A 229 15.67 33.67 -5.74
N PHE A 230 15.29 32.50 -5.25
CA PHE A 230 14.57 31.51 -6.08
C PHE A 230 13.10 31.86 -6.39
N THR A 231 12.65 31.46 -7.58
CA THR A 231 11.25 31.06 -7.78
C THR A 231 11.03 29.69 -7.16
N TYR A 232 10.11 29.60 -6.22
CA TYR A 232 9.99 28.41 -5.36
C TYR A 232 9.43 27.17 -6.08
N GLY A 233 8.61 27.37 -7.13
CA GLY A 233 8.02 26.29 -7.89
C GLY A 233 6.67 26.62 -8.54
N TYR A 234 6.05 25.64 -9.18
CA TYR A 234 4.85 25.80 -10.00
C TYR A 234 3.82 24.69 -9.80
N TYR A 235 2.55 25.03 -10.09
CA TYR A 235 1.52 24.11 -10.56
C TYR A 235 1.43 24.21 -12.10
N PRO A 236 2.08 23.30 -12.85
CA PRO A 236 2.30 23.44 -14.29
C PRO A 236 1.03 23.51 -15.14
N ALA A 237 -0.06 22.85 -14.70
CA ALA A 237 -1.32 22.81 -15.44
C ALA A 237 -1.91 24.22 -15.67
N TYR A 238 -1.62 25.14 -14.75
CA TYR A 238 -2.21 26.47 -14.69
C TYR A 238 -1.22 27.62 -14.86
N ASP A 239 0.09 27.33 -15.04
CA ASP A 239 1.15 28.37 -15.00
C ASP A 239 1.09 29.19 -13.70
N LYS A 240 0.89 28.52 -12.57
CA LYS A 240 0.72 29.18 -11.27
C LYS A 240 1.93 28.92 -10.38
N GLN A 241 2.62 29.98 -10.00
CA GLN A 241 3.70 29.90 -9.01
C GLN A 241 3.18 29.50 -7.62
N LEU A 242 4.01 28.78 -6.88
CA LEU A 242 3.77 28.43 -5.48
C LEU A 242 4.02 29.65 -4.58
N THR A 243 3.24 29.74 -3.50
CA THR A 243 3.34 30.82 -2.50
C THR A 243 4.05 30.34 -1.24
N GLY A 244 4.79 31.23 -0.59
CA GLY A 244 5.61 30.91 0.58
C GLY A 244 7.07 30.73 0.20
N TYR A 245 7.97 31.01 1.14
CA TYR A 245 9.41 30.90 0.96
C TYR A 245 9.99 30.18 2.17
N ASN A 246 10.85 29.18 1.94
CA ASN A 246 11.41 28.34 3.00
C ASN A 246 12.94 28.39 2.91
N SER A 247 13.60 28.66 4.03
CA SER A 247 15.05 28.86 4.07
C SER A 247 15.83 27.57 3.86
N VAL A 248 15.42 26.44 4.44
CA VAL A 248 16.05 25.12 4.24
C VAL A 248 16.20 24.85 2.74
N ARG A 249 15.10 25.00 2.00
CA ARG A 249 15.04 24.70 0.56
C ARG A 249 15.83 25.66 -0.31
N HIS A 250 16.03 26.88 0.15
CA HIS A 250 16.88 27.84 -0.54
C HIS A 250 18.33 27.35 -0.52
N PHE A 251 18.86 27.06 0.66
CA PHE A 251 20.26 26.67 0.81
C PHE A 251 20.53 25.26 0.32
N SER A 252 19.60 24.32 0.48
CA SER A 252 19.76 22.97 -0.06
C SER A 252 19.75 22.95 -1.59
N SER A 253 18.92 23.79 -2.23
CA SER A 253 18.95 23.96 -3.69
C SER A 253 20.29 24.57 -4.17
N LEU A 254 20.89 25.48 -3.39
CA LEU A 254 22.24 26.00 -3.68
C LEU A 254 23.31 24.92 -3.49
N TYR A 255 23.19 24.08 -2.47
CA TYR A 255 24.05 22.91 -2.28
C TYR A 255 23.97 21.96 -3.49
N ALA A 256 22.77 21.64 -3.96
CA ALA A 256 22.59 20.83 -5.17
C ALA A 256 23.20 21.50 -6.41
N LEU A 257 23.04 22.82 -6.60
CA LEU A 257 23.72 23.54 -7.69
C LEU A 257 25.25 23.45 -7.58
N LEU A 258 25.84 23.48 -6.38
CA LEU A 258 27.28 23.27 -6.20
C LEU A 258 27.69 21.83 -6.58
N GLU A 259 26.86 20.82 -6.29
CA GLU A 259 27.09 19.45 -6.79
C GLU A 259 27.02 19.37 -8.32
N THR A 260 26.13 20.15 -8.97
CA THR A 260 26.08 20.22 -10.43
C THR A 260 27.31 20.88 -11.04
N ILE A 261 27.93 21.86 -10.35
CA ILE A 261 29.19 22.47 -10.79
C ILE A 261 30.32 21.45 -10.70
N GLU A 262 30.43 20.72 -9.58
CA GLU A 262 31.40 19.63 -9.45
C GLU A 262 31.20 18.55 -10.53
N TYR A 263 29.94 18.20 -10.82
CA TYR A 263 29.59 17.28 -11.90
C TYR A 263 30.07 17.82 -13.25
N ALA A 264 29.76 19.07 -13.57
CA ALA A 264 30.13 19.71 -14.83
C ALA A 264 31.65 19.76 -15.03
N GLU A 265 32.41 20.07 -13.98
CA GLU A 265 33.88 20.08 -14.03
C GLU A 265 34.46 18.69 -14.26
N LYS A 266 33.99 17.69 -13.51
CA LYS A 266 34.50 16.31 -13.61
C LYS A 266 34.13 15.64 -14.94
N GLN A 267 32.92 15.89 -15.43
CA GLN A 267 32.41 15.31 -16.69
C GLN A 267 32.72 16.18 -17.92
N GLN A 268 33.34 17.35 -17.73
CA GLN A 268 33.67 18.30 -18.79
C GLN A 268 32.44 18.67 -19.65
N THR A 269 31.32 18.97 -18.99
CA THR A 269 30.08 19.32 -19.68
C THR A 269 30.15 20.73 -20.29
N ALA A 270 29.15 21.07 -21.10
CA ALA A 270 29.10 22.36 -21.79
C ALA A 270 28.72 23.55 -20.88
N HIS A 271 28.35 23.31 -19.62
CA HIS A 271 27.92 24.36 -18.69
C HIS A 271 29.06 25.31 -18.33
N SER A 272 28.78 26.62 -18.30
CA SER A 272 29.72 27.59 -17.74
C SER A 272 29.71 27.49 -16.22
N THR A 273 30.69 26.77 -15.66
CA THR A 273 30.86 26.63 -14.21
C THR A 273 31.06 27.99 -13.54
N GLU A 274 31.73 28.93 -14.21
CA GLU A 274 31.91 30.31 -13.73
C GLU A 274 30.58 31.07 -13.59
N GLU A 275 29.68 30.94 -14.57
CA GLU A 275 28.37 31.60 -14.53
C GLU A 275 27.46 30.98 -13.45
N LEU A 276 27.43 29.64 -13.38
CA LEU A 276 26.71 28.91 -12.34
C LEU A 276 27.20 29.36 -10.95
N LEU A 277 28.51 29.37 -10.74
CA LEU A 277 29.12 29.72 -9.47
C LEU A 277 28.79 31.16 -9.05
N LYS A 278 28.93 32.15 -9.95
CA LYS A 278 28.58 33.55 -9.66
C LYS A 278 27.13 33.71 -9.21
N LYS A 279 26.21 32.97 -9.82
CA LYS A 279 24.80 33.04 -9.45
C LYS A 279 24.52 32.34 -8.12
N VAL A 280 25.18 31.21 -7.87
CA VAL A 280 25.16 30.55 -6.56
C VAL A 280 25.68 31.47 -5.46
N GLU A 281 26.76 32.21 -5.68
CA GLU A 281 27.28 33.23 -4.76
C GLU A 281 26.23 34.31 -4.46
N LYS A 282 25.51 34.80 -5.48
CA LYS A 282 24.37 35.71 -5.26
C LYS A 282 23.28 35.07 -4.40
N GLY A 283 23.01 33.79 -4.63
CA GLY A 283 22.10 33.01 -3.78
C GLY A 283 22.55 32.97 -2.33
N LEU A 284 23.80 32.59 -2.07
CA LEU A 284 24.39 32.54 -0.73
C LEU A 284 24.36 33.91 -0.04
N ASP A 285 24.81 34.95 -0.72
CA ASP A 285 24.76 36.34 -0.24
C ASP A 285 23.33 36.76 0.13
N TRP A 286 22.37 36.49 -0.76
CA TRP A 286 20.97 36.82 -0.53
C TRP A 286 20.41 36.04 0.65
N GLY A 287 20.70 34.75 0.74
CA GLY A 287 20.26 33.88 1.83
C GLY A 287 20.81 34.36 3.17
N LEU A 288 22.12 34.56 3.28
CA LEU A 288 22.78 35.05 4.50
C LEU A 288 22.22 36.40 4.93
N LYS A 289 21.94 37.30 3.98
CA LYS A 289 21.41 38.62 4.28
C LYS A 289 19.93 38.63 4.69
N ASN A 290 19.09 37.79 4.07
CA ASN A 290 17.63 37.90 4.19
C ASN A 290 16.99 36.79 5.03
N LEU A 291 17.70 35.68 5.25
CA LEU A 291 17.19 34.52 5.99
C LEU A 291 17.93 34.29 7.31
N CYS A 292 19.08 34.94 7.51
CA CYS A 292 19.81 34.86 8.78
C CYS A 292 19.67 36.14 9.61
N LEU A 293 19.82 35.99 10.93
CA LEU A 293 19.87 37.08 11.89
C LEU A 293 20.94 36.80 12.94
N ALA A 294 21.45 37.86 13.58
CA ALA A 294 22.41 37.74 14.68
C ALA A 294 21.68 37.68 16.02
N VAL A 295 21.97 36.66 16.82
CA VAL A 295 21.46 36.44 18.19
C VAL A 295 22.63 36.04 19.07
N ASP A 296 22.81 36.74 20.20
CA ASP A 296 23.89 36.49 21.18
C ASP A 296 25.30 36.33 20.57
N GLY A 297 25.64 37.14 19.57
CA GLY A 297 26.94 37.11 18.90
C GLY A 297 27.11 36.03 17.82
N HIS A 298 26.10 35.19 17.60
CA HIS A 298 26.09 34.14 16.57
C HIS A 298 25.00 34.36 15.52
N LEU A 299 25.20 33.83 14.32
CA LEU A 299 24.26 33.86 13.21
C LEU A 299 23.34 32.66 13.30
N TYR A 300 22.05 32.90 13.08
CA TYR A 300 21.03 31.86 13.02
C TYR A 300 20.15 32.06 11.80
N VAL A 301 19.69 30.97 11.21
CA VAL A 301 18.61 31.01 10.22
C VAL A 301 17.27 31.16 10.93
N GLY A 302 16.58 32.27 10.71
CA GLY A 302 15.32 32.60 11.37
C GLY A 302 14.15 32.68 10.43
N GLU A 303 13.05 32.03 10.80
CA GLU A 303 11.75 32.22 10.15
C GLU A 303 10.89 33.16 10.97
N LYS A 304 10.41 34.23 10.31
CA LYS A 304 9.56 35.22 10.97
C LYS A 304 8.20 34.63 11.34
N VAL A 305 7.85 34.72 12.61
CA VAL A 305 6.53 34.32 13.15
C VAL A 305 5.74 35.55 13.64
N LYS A 306 4.55 35.36 14.21
CA LYS A 306 3.71 36.48 14.70
C LYS A 306 4.43 37.38 15.71
N GLU A 307 5.25 36.78 16.56
CA GLU A 307 6.05 37.46 17.58
C GLU A 307 7.49 36.90 17.53
N GLY A 308 8.43 37.68 17.00
CA GLY A 308 9.85 37.29 16.88
C GLY A 308 10.16 36.32 15.74
N TYR A 309 11.19 35.49 15.95
CA TYR A 309 11.69 34.50 15.01
C TYR A 309 11.76 33.09 15.63
N ASP A 310 11.49 32.08 14.80
CA ASP A 310 11.83 30.69 15.07
C ASP A 310 13.17 30.37 14.42
N LEU A 311 14.13 29.87 15.19
CA LEU A 311 15.45 29.44 14.73
C LEU A 311 15.43 27.92 14.57
N LYS A 312 15.79 27.38 13.40
CA LYS A 312 15.64 25.94 13.10
C LYS A 312 16.98 25.24 12.87
N LEU A 313 17.21 24.12 13.55
CA LEU A 313 18.45 23.34 13.43
C LEU A 313 18.72 22.86 12.01
N GLY A 314 17.72 22.28 11.33
CA GLY A 314 17.92 21.81 9.95
C GLY A 314 18.23 22.94 8.98
N ALA A 315 17.56 24.09 9.14
CA ALA A 315 17.87 25.27 8.34
C ALA A 315 19.30 25.75 8.58
N GLN A 316 19.73 25.80 9.85
CA GLN A 316 21.10 26.13 10.24
C GLN A 316 22.11 25.19 9.58
N ALA A 317 21.89 23.88 9.71
CA ALA A 317 22.78 22.84 9.20
C ALA A 317 22.93 22.90 7.67
N VAL A 318 21.83 23.12 6.95
CA VAL A 318 21.84 23.16 5.48
C VAL A 318 22.58 24.40 4.94
N VAL A 319 22.54 25.55 5.61
CA VAL A 319 23.40 26.69 5.22
C VAL A 319 24.86 26.33 5.38
N VAL A 320 25.21 25.75 6.52
CA VAL A 320 26.58 25.32 6.80
C VAL A 320 27.05 24.31 5.74
N LEU A 321 26.20 23.36 5.34
CA LEU A 321 26.49 22.43 4.24
C LEU A 321 26.75 23.12 2.91
N ALA A 322 25.90 24.08 2.52
CA ALA A 322 26.07 24.82 1.27
C ALA A 322 27.38 25.63 1.27
N LEU A 323 27.71 26.29 2.39
CA LEU A 323 28.96 27.04 2.54
C LEU A 323 30.20 26.13 2.54
N ALA A 324 30.16 25.02 3.28
CA ALA A 324 31.23 24.04 3.31
C ALA A 324 31.49 23.44 1.93
N LYS A 325 30.41 23.15 1.17
CA LYS A 325 30.51 22.66 -0.20
C LYS A 325 31.14 23.71 -1.12
N TYR A 326 30.75 24.98 -1.01
CA TYR A 326 31.33 26.07 -1.79
C TYR A 326 32.84 26.18 -1.54
N GLU A 327 33.26 26.20 -0.28
CA GLU A 327 34.69 26.30 0.08
C GLU A 327 35.47 25.06 -0.36
N THR A 328 34.91 23.86 -0.18
CA THR A 328 35.52 22.60 -0.66
C THR A 328 35.71 22.60 -2.18
N LEU A 329 34.74 23.11 -2.92
CA LEU A 329 34.74 23.11 -4.38
C LEU A 329 35.70 24.17 -4.94
N THR A 330 35.65 25.38 -4.40
CA THR A 330 36.37 26.54 -4.96
C THR A 330 37.76 26.74 -4.36
N GLY A 331 37.98 26.26 -3.13
CA GLY A 331 39.14 26.60 -2.32
C GLY A 331 39.14 28.03 -1.78
N TYR A 332 38.06 28.80 -1.97
CA TYR A 332 37.95 30.16 -1.46
C TYR A 332 37.27 30.19 -0.09
N ASP A 333 37.89 30.89 0.86
CA ASP A 333 37.45 31.03 2.25
C ASP A 333 36.51 32.23 2.48
N PHE A 334 35.93 32.80 1.41
CA PHE A 334 35.14 34.03 1.49
C PHE A 334 33.98 33.95 2.48
N TYR A 335 33.32 32.80 2.58
CA TYR A 335 32.23 32.57 3.54
C TYR A 335 32.67 31.85 4.82
N HIS A 336 33.97 31.62 5.02
CA HIS A 336 34.50 30.80 6.10
C HIS A 336 34.11 31.34 7.48
N GLU A 337 34.23 32.65 7.69
CA GLU A 337 33.81 33.28 8.95
C GLU A 337 32.30 33.12 9.21
N ALA A 338 31.47 33.27 8.18
CA ALA A 338 30.02 33.10 8.31
C ALA A 338 29.66 31.64 8.59
N MET A 339 30.33 30.69 7.91
CA MET A 339 30.18 29.25 8.15
C MET A 339 30.55 28.88 9.58
N LEU A 340 31.71 29.32 10.07
CA LEU A 340 32.13 29.09 11.46
C LEU A 340 31.16 29.71 12.46
N ASN A 341 30.70 30.93 12.20
CA ASN A 341 29.78 31.61 13.11
C ASN A 341 28.41 30.90 13.18
N LEU A 342 27.88 30.43 12.05
CA LEU A 342 26.68 29.59 11.98
C LEU A 342 26.89 28.23 12.68
N LEU A 343 28.05 27.60 12.49
CA LEU A 343 28.42 26.31 13.09
C LEU A 343 28.56 26.45 14.62
N GLU A 344 29.20 27.51 15.12
CA GLU A 344 29.25 27.82 16.55
C GLU A 344 27.85 28.06 17.11
N GLY A 345 26.96 28.73 16.37
CA GLY A 345 25.54 28.86 16.72
C GLY A 345 24.79 27.51 16.83
N MET A 346 25.25 26.46 16.14
CA MET A 346 24.64 25.12 16.25
C MET A 346 24.76 24.53 17.65
N HIS A 347 25.75 24.95 18.46
CA HIS A 347 25.88 24.49 19.85
C HIS A 347 24.65 24.80 20.69
N SER A 348 23.94 25.90 20.43
CA SER A 348 22.72 26.25 21.18
C SER A 348 21.59 25.24 20.98
N PHE A 349 21.64 24.45 19.91
CA PHE A 349 20.68 23.40 19.61
C PHE A 349 21.07 22.05 20.20
N ILE A 350 22.30 21.85 20.70
CA ILE A 350 22.81 20.54 21.10
C ILE A 350 23.22 20.57 22.57
N ASP A 351 22.64 19.68 23.39
CA ASP A 351 23.00 19.58 24.81
C ASP A 351 24.31 18.79 25.06
N GLU A 352 24.70 18.71 26.34
CA GLU A 352 25.95 18.07 26.75
C GLU A 352 25.96 16.56 26.46
N GLU A 353 24.79 15.93 26.40
CA GLU A 353 24.58 14.51 26.11
C GLU A 353 24.35 14.20 24.62
N GLY A 354 24.46 15.20 23.74
CA GLY A 354 24.29 15.05 22.30
C GLY A 354 22.85 15.03 21.80
N ARG A 355 21.87 15.44 22.62
CA ARG A 355 20.47 15.54 22.18
C ARG A 355 20.26 16.88 21.48
N THR A 356 19.59 16.82 20.33
CA THR A 356 19.27 18.02 19.57
C THR A 356 17.94 18.62 20.01
N ARG A 357 17.85 19.93 19.85
CA ARG A 357 16.65 20.75 19.90
C ARG A 357 16.41 21.22 18.49
N HIS A 358 15.22 21.05 17.95
CA HIS A 358 15.01 21.35 16.54
C HIS A 358 14.62 22.79 16.29
N VAL A 359 13.92 23.45 17.25
CA VAL A 359 13.58 24.87 17.14
C VAL A 359 13.82 25.61 18.45
N LEU A 360 14.54 26.72 18.33
CA LEU A 360 14.75 27.69 19.39
C LEU A 360 13.95 28.96 19.09
N ARG A 361 13.59 29.70 20.13
CA ARG A 361 13.11 31.08 20.01
C ARG A 361 14.29 32.03 19.81
N GLU A 362 13.99 33.28 19.47
CA GLU A 362 15.00 34.34 19.33
C GLU A 362 15.81 34.60 20.61
N ASP A 363 15.30 34.27 21.80
CA ASP A 363 16.04 34.32 23.07
C ASP A 363 16.84 33.05 23.37
N LEU A 364 16.99 32.16 22.37
CA LEU A 364 17.64 30.85 22.44
C LEU A 364 16.98 29.84 23.41
N SER A 365 15.82 30.18 23.97
CA SER A 365 15.03 29.20 24.71
C SER A 365 14.46 28.14 23.78
N THR A 366 14.42 26.90 24.25
CA THR A 366 13.85 25.80 23.48
C THR A 366 12.37 26.06 23.23
N LYS A 367 11.99 26.22 21.96
CA LYS A 367 10.59 26.20 21.55
C LYS A 367 10.12 24.76 21.42
N GLU A 368 10.93 23.96 20.72
CA GLU A 368 10.54 22.62 20.28
C GLU A 368 11.77 21.72 20.27
N LYS A 369 11.73 20.65 21.07
CA LYS A 369 12.86 19.72 21.15
C LYS A 369 13.02 18.91 19.88
N PHE A 370 11.93 18.56 19.20
CA PHE A 370 12.06 17.89 17.92
C PHE A 370 10.94 18.23 16.99
N ARG A 371 11.27 18.53 15.73
CA ARG A 371 10.36 19.00 14.68
C ARG A 371 10.14 18.01 13.56
N ILE A 372 11.27 17.63 12.98
CA ILE A 372 11.39 16.90 11.73
C ILE A 372 12.55 15.93 11.93
N ILE A 373 12.31 14.64 11.66
CA ILE A 373 13.25 13.53 11.80
C ILE A 373 14.63 13.83 11.21
N TYR A 374 14.67 14.54 10.07
CA TYR A 374 15.85 14.79 9.25
C TYR A 374 16.88 15.75 9.86
N TYR A 375 16.47 16.64 10.78
CA TYR A 375 17.35 17.70 11.29
C TYR A 375 18.58 17.15 12.03
N ASN A 376 18.45 15.97 12.62
CA ASN A 376 19.55 15.26 13.26
C ASN A 376 20.64 14.82 12.27
N GLY A 377 20.21 14.20 11.16
CA GLY A 377 21.12 13.79 10.09
C GLY A 377 21.75 14.99 9.40
N GLU A 378 20.97 16.02 9.08
CA GLU A 378 21.46 17.27 8.48
C GLU A 378 22.55 17.92 9.35
N ALA A 379 22.33 18.02 10.67
CA ALA A 379 23.29 18.60 11.61
C ALA A 379 24.60 17.81 11.68
N LEU A 380 24.52 16.48 11.82
CA LEU A 380 25.73 15.65 11.85
C LEU A 380 26.48 15.71 10.51
N PHE A 381 25.76 15.68 9.39
CA PHE A 381 26.35 15.81 8.06
C PHE A 381 27.06 17.15 7.88
N ALA A 382 26.43 18.26 8.31
CA ALA A 382 27.03 19.60 8.28
C ALA A 382 28.33 19.66 9.07
N ILE A 383 28.31 19.18 10.32
CA ILE A 383 29.49 19.13 11.19
C ILE A 383 30.61 18.34 10.51
N MET A 384 30.32 17.13 10.00
CA MET A 384 31.33 16.29 9.38
C MET A 384 31.90 16.87 8.08
N ARG A 385 31.11 17.64 7.32
CA ARG A 385 31.59 18.34 6.11
C ARG A 385 32.46 19.55 6.42
N THR A 386 32.25 20.21 7.56
CA THR A 386 33.10 21.34 7.99
C THR A 386 34.39 20.92 8.67
N TYR A 387 34.44 19.74 9.29
CA TYR A 387 35.63 19.25 9.98
C TYR A 387 36.93 19.31 9.15
N PRO A 388 37.00 18.80 7.90
CA PRO A 388 38.23 18.87 7.10
C PRO A 388 38.64 20.30 6.70
N LEU A 389 37.71 21.25 6.67
CA LEU A 389 38.00 22.66 6.34
C LEU A 389 38.56 23.42 7.54
N THR A 390 38.10 23.08 8.74
CA THR A 390 38.47 23.77 9.98
C THR A 390 39.69 23.13 10.67
N GLY A 391 39.86 21.81 10.55
CA GLY A 391 40.87 21.04 11.28
C GLY A 391 40.68 21.03 12.80
N ASP A 392 39.52 21.48 13.30
CA ASP A 392 39.25 21.60 14.73
C ASP A 392 38.58 20.32 15.28
N GLU A 393 39.35 19.59 16.10
CA GLU A 393 38.95 18.36 16.79
C GLU A 393 37.67 18.50 17.64
N ARG A 394 37.28 19.72 18.03
CA ARG A 394 36.00 19.95 18.73
C ARG A 394 34.81 19.48 17.89
N TRP A 395 34.86 19.65 16.57
CA TRP A 395 33.77 19.26 15.66
C TRP A 395 33.69 17.76 15.47
N LEU A 396 34.83 17.06 15.37
CA LEU A 396 34.85 15.60 15.30
C LEU A 396 34.27 14.98 16.58
N LYS A 397 34.64 15.51 17.75
CA LYS A 397 34.08 15.09 19.05
C LYS A 397 32.59 15.38 19.16
N LEU A 398 32.12 16.51 18.62
CA LEU A 398 30.70 16.83 18.56
C LEU A 398 29.95 15.83 17.67
N GLY A 399 30.52 15.50 16.50
CA GLY A 399 29.96 14.50 15.59
C GLY A 399 29.89 13.11 16.20
N GLU A 400 30.96 12.67 16.88
CA GLU A 400 31.00 11.43 17.65
C GLU A 400 29.91 11.39 18.71
N ARG A 401 29.78 12.47 19.50
CA ARG A 401 28.76 12.57 20.54
C ARG A 401 27.33 12.51 20.01
N LEU A 402 27.05 13.17 18.89
CA LEU A 402 25.75 13.08 18.21
C LEU A 402 25.50 11.64 17.74
N MET A 403 26.49 11.01 17.13
CA MET A 403 26.34 9.64 16.64
C MET A 403 26.14 8.63 17.77
N ASP A 404 26.91 8.72 18.86
CA ASP A 404 26.72 7.88 20.05
C ASP A 404 25.30 8.01 20.59
N ARG A 405 24.75 9.23 20.60
CA ARG A 405 23.35 9.47 20.95
C ARG A 405 22.40 8.82 19.95
N TYR A 406 22.64 8.93 18.65
CA TYR A 406 21.78 8.35 17.61
C TYR A 406 21.76 6.82 17.69
N VAL A 407 22.91 6.18 17.94
CA VAL A 407 23.00 4.73 18.18
C VAL A 407 22.23 4.35 19.46
N ALA A 408 22.45 5.07 20.57
CA ALA A 408 21.78 4.78 21.83
C ALA A 408 20.24 4.92 21.73
N ASP A 409 19.75 5.85 20.92
CA ASP A 409 18.32 6.14 20.75
C ASP A 409 17.67 5.31 19.62
N ASN A 410 18.41 4.36 19.02
CA ASN A 410 18.02 3.52 17.87
C ASN A 410 17.43 4.37 16.73
N TYR A 411 18.15 5.41 16.33
CA TYR A 411 17.66 6.41 15.38
C TYR A 411 17.60 5.88 13.92
N GLU A 412 18.26 4.75 13.62
CA GLU A 412 18.21 4.09 12.30
C GLU A 412 16.81 3.62 11.89
N ARG A 413 15.90 3.44 12.86
CA ARG A 413 14.49 3.04 12.64
C ARG A 413 13.68 4.01 11.79
N TYR A 414 14.20 5.22 11.59
CA TYR A 414 13.56 6.23 10.76
C TYR A 414 13.94 6.12 9.27
N HIS A 415 14.93 5.30 8.92
CA HIS A 415 15.33 4.98 7.55
C HIS A 415 15.56 6.22 6.67
N ASP A 416 16.35 7.15 7.20
CA ASP A 416 16.54 8.47 6.62
C ASP A 416 17.80 8.58 5.76
N HIS A 417 17.69 9.32 4.65
CA HIS A 417 18.79 9.61 3.73
C HIS A 417 19.87 10.51 4.33
N TRP A 418 19.52 11.52 5.14
CA TRP A 418 20.53 12.39 5.78
C TRP A 418 21.35 11.62 6.81
N LEU A 419 20.74 10.68 7.54
CA LEU A 419 21.48 9.73 8.39
C LEU A 419 22.46 8.88 7.57
N SER A 420 22.04 8.42 6.38
CA SER A 420 22.92 7.66 5.51
C SER A 420 24.12 8.48 5.03
N TYR A 421 23.91 9.75 4.65
CA TYR A 421 24.99 10.68 4.34
C TYR A 421 25.90 10.91 5.54
N SER A 422 25.33 11.25 6.70
CA SER A 422 26.08 11.63 7.88
C SER A 422 26.95 10.49 8.41
N VAL A 423 26.43 9.27 8.45
CA VAL A 423 27.17 8.08 8.88
C VAL A 423 28.26 7.72 7.85
N ASN A 424 27.95 7.85 6.56
CA ASN A 424 28.94 7.65 5.52
C ASN A 424 30.08 8.69 5.58
N GLU A 425 29.85 9.93 6.02
CA GLU A 425 30.94 10.89 6.27
C GLU A 425 31.71 10.58 7.55
N LEU A 426 30.99 10.39 8.67
CA LEU A 426 31.59 10.18 9.99
C LEU A 426 32.54 8.97 10.01
N THR A 427 32.14 7.86 9.39
CA THR A 427 32.91 6.61 9.41
C THR A 427 34.21 6.67 8.59
N GLN A 428 34.45 7.73 7.81
CA GLN A 428 35.76 7.99 7.20
C GLN A 428 36.82 8.37 8.26
N TYR A 429 36.37 8.97 9.37
CA TYR A 429 37.24 9.42 10.46
C TYR A 429 37.13 8.53 11.69
N LEU A 430 35.93 8.00 11.97
CA LEU A 430 35.63 7.14 13.12
C LEU A 430 35.00 5.82 12.66
N PRO A 431 35.78 4.84 12.16
CA PRO A 431 35.27 3.57 11.63
C PRO A 431 34.91 2.59 12.76
N LYS A 432 34.02 2.98 13.67
CA LYS A 432 33.54 2.11 14.76
C LYS A 432 32.51 1.11 14.24
N ARG A 433 32.56 -0.12 14.75
CA ARG A 433 31.60 -1.19 14.42
C ARG A 433 30.15 -0.76 14.57
N GLU A 434 29.79 -0.16 15.71
CA GLU A 434 28.42 0.27 16.03
C GLU A 434 27.87 1.32 15.05
N TYR A 435 28.73 2.18 14.48
CA TYR A 435 28.31 3.16 13.47
C TYR A 435 28.05 2.49 12.12
N TYR A 436 28.85 1.50 11.74
CA TYR A 436 28.58 0.69 10.56
C TYR A 436 27.31 -0.14 10.73
N GLU A 437 27.10 -0.78 11.88
CA GLU A 437 25.87 -1.52 12.18
C GLU A 437 24.63 -0.61 12.07
N PHE A 438 24.70 0.60 12.63
CA PHE A 438 23.64 1.61 12.48
C PHE A 438 23.36 1.93 11.00
N GLY A 439 24.41 2.21 10.22
CA GLY A 439 24.27 2.55 8.80
C GLY A 439 23.71 1.39 7.97
N VAL A 440 24.13 0.16 8.25
CA VAL A 440 23.64 -1.07 7.58
C VAL A 440 22.15 -1.25 7.85
N LYS A 441 21.71 -1.14 9.10
CA LYS A 441 20.29 -1.23 9.46
C LYS A 441 19.44 -0.14 8.81
N ASN A 442 19.92 1.11 8.81
CA ASN A 442 19.23 2.24 8.17
C ASN A 442 18.92 1.96 6.69
N ALA A 443 19.81 1.23 5.99
CA ALA A 443 19.63 0.85 4.59
C ALA A 443 18.79 -0.44 4.40
N LEU A 444 19.12 -1.53 5.10
CA LEU A 444 18.57 -2.86 4.82
C LEU A 444 17.14 -3.07 5.35
N GLU A 445 16.80 -2.52 6.52
CA GLU A 445 15.48 -2.76 7.14
C GLU A 445 14.32 -2.20 6.30
N ASN A 446 14.57 -1.14 5.53
CA ASN A 446 13.58 -0.50 4.65
C ASN A 446 13.70 -0.92 3.17
N LEU A 447 14.63 -1.81 2.84
CA LEU A 447 15.00 -2.12 1.45
C LEU A 447 13.82 -2.69 0.65
N ARG A 448 13.03 -3.58 1.25
CA ARG A 448 11.82 -4.16 0.62
C ARG A 448 10.76 -3.11 0.32
N PHE A 449 10.59 -2.12 1.19
CA PHE A 449 9.64 -1.04 1.00
C PHE A 449 10.08 -0.11 -0.15
N MET A 450 11.37 0.25 -0.20
CA MET A 450 11.94 1.03 -1.30
C MET A 450 11.80 0.29 -2.64
N GLU A 451 12.06 -1.02 -2.65
CA GLU A 451 11.92 -1.88 -3.82
C GLU A 451 10.48 -1.95 -4.35
N GLY A 452 9.50 -2.07 -3.47
CA GLY A 452 8.07 -2.16 -3.82
C GLY A 452 7.42 -0.81 -4.15
N ARG A 453 8.14 0.31 -3.98
CA ARG A 453 7.59 1.65 -4.19
C ARG A 453 7.35 1.91 -5.67
N ASP A 454 6.13 2.35 -6.00
CA ASP A 454 5.69 2.55 -7.37
C ASP A 454 5.57 4.03 -7.79
N THR A 455 5.96 4.95 -6.91
CA THR A 455 6.10 6.38 -7.19
C THR A 455 7.56 6.78 -7.19
N ALA A 456 7.89 7.80 -7.97
CA ALA A 456 9.14 8.55 -7.86
C ALA A 456 9.34 9.04 -6.40
N TYR A 457 10.55 8.84 -5.87
CA TYR A 457 10.92 9.16 -4.50
C TYR A 457 12.46 9.34 -4.41
N PRO A 458 12.99 10.51 -4.83
CA PRO A 458 14.41 10.70 -5.09
C PRO A 458 15.32 10.51 -3.87
N THR A 459 14.82 10.77 -2.66
CA THR A 459 15.59 10.60 -1.43
C THR A 459 15.95 9.13 -1.16
N PHE A 460 15.25 8.17 -1.75
CA PHE A 460 15.68 6.77 -1.71
C PHE A 460 16.97 6.57 -2.50
N LEU A 461 17.13 7.23 -3.64
CA LEU A 461 18.36 7.10 -4.43
C LEU A 461 19.55 7.72 -3.70
N GLU A 462 19.34 8.83 -3.00
CA GLU A 462 20.34 9.45 -2.11
C GLU A 462 20.78 8.50 -0.99
N LEU A 463 19.80 7.94 -0.26
CA LEU A 463 20.05 6.95 0.81
C LEU A 463 20.80 5.73 0.27
N LEU A 464 20.28 5.11 -0.78
CA LEU A 464 20.83 3.90 -1.37
C LEU A 464 22.26 4.15 -1.89
N SER A 465 22.51 5.29 -2.54
CA SER A 465 23.86 5.62 -3.04
C SER A 465 24.85 5.84 -1.90
N ALA A 466 24.47 6.53 -0.83
CA ALA A 466 25.31 6.71 0.36
C ALA A 466 25.57 5.38 1.07
N ALA A 467 24.55 4.52 1.18
CA ALA A 467 24.68 3.19 1.76
C ALA A 467 25.65 2.31 0.96
N ASN A 468 25.55 2.26 -0.37
CA ASN A 468 26.49 1.49 -1.19
C ASN A 468 27.96 1.93 -1.01
N LYS A 469 28.22 3.25 -0.94
CA LYS A 469 29.57 3.78 -0.67
C LYS A 469 30.10 3.31 0.68
N MET A 470 29.25 3.30 1.71
CA MET A 470 29.61 2.81 3.04
C MET A 470 29.83 1.29 3.04
N PHE A 471 29.01 0.50 2.33
CA PHE A 471 29.18 -0.96 2.23
C PHE A 471 30.52 -1.32 1.56
N CYS A 472 30.90 -0.63 0.48
CA CYS A 472 32.24 -0.75 -0.10
C CYS A 472 33.35 -0.49 0.93
N ARG A 473 33.18 0.48 1.82
CA ARG A 473 34.16 0.79 2.87
C ARG A 473 34.21 -0.26 3.96
N ILE A 474 33.06 -0.84 4.34
CA ILE A 474 32.99 -1.92 5.33
C ILE A 474 33.82 -3.13 4.86
N GLU A 475 33.73 -3.49 3.58
CA GLU A 475 34.51 -4.58 2.97
C GLU A 475 36.04 -4.33 3.00
N GLU A 476 36.48 -3.09 3.15
CA GLU A 476 37.90 -2.73 3.27
C GLU A 476 38.36 -2.57 4.72
N SER A 477 37.40 -2.67 5.65
CA SER A 477 37.64 -2.51 7.07
C SER A 477 37.94 -3.85 7.75
N ALA A 478 38.22 -3.80 9.04
CA ALA A 478 38.38 -5.02 9.85
C ALA A 478 37.08 -5.85 9.99
N TYR A 479 35.93 -5.37 9.47
CA TYR A 479 34.61 -5.97 9.63
C TYR A 479 34.05 -6.59 8.34
N ALA A 480 34.90 -6.79 7.33
CA ALA A 480 34.52 -7.37 6.04
C ALA A 480 33.81 -8.72 6.21
N GLY A 481 32.66 -8.90 5.55
CA GLY A 481 31.85 -10.13 5.65
C GLY A 481 31.16 -10.37 7.00
N GLU A 482 31.22 -9.45 7.96
CA GLU A 482 30.61 -9.64 9.29
C GLU A 482 29.26 -8.93 9.47
N LEU A 483 29.05 -7.79 8.79
CA LEU A 483 27.93 -6.90 9.09
C LEU A 483 26.73 -7.06 8.15
N PHE A 484 26.94 -7.69 6.99
CA PHE A 484 25.90 -8.01 6.02
C PHE A 484 26.35 -9.22 5.20
N SER A 485 25.39 -9.93 4.62
CA SER A 485 25.63 -11.00 3.67
C SER A 485 25.85 -10.49 2.25
N GLU A 486 26.55 -11.29 1.44
CA GLU A 486 26.70 -11.05 0.00
C GLU A 486 25.35 -10.88 -0.72
N GLU A 487 24.33 -11.64 -0.29
CA GLU A 487 22.97 -11.55 -0.83
C GLU A 487 22.32 -10.20 -0.53
N GLU A 488 22.44 -9.72 0.71
CA GLU A 488 21.91 -8.42 1.11
C GLU A 488 22.57 -7.28 0.34
N TYR A 489 23.89 -7.37 0.12
CA TYR A 489 24.59 -6.35 -0.64
C TYR A 489 24.22 -6.40 -2.13
N ARG A 490 24.09 -7.58 -2.74
CA ARG A 490 23.57 -7.71 -4.12
C ARG A 490 22.20 -7.06 -4.26
N ARG A 491 21.27 -7.39 -3.37
CA ARG A 491 19.92 -6.82 -3.38
C ARG A 491 19.93 -5.30 -3.22
N LEU A 492 20.79 -4.74 -2.35
CA LEU A 492 20.95 -3.29 -2.20
C LEU A 492 21.26 -2.63 -3.55
N ARG A 493 22.16 -3.23 -4.34
CA ARG A 493 22.58 -2.71 -5.65
C ARG A 493 21.47 -2.81 -6.69
N GLU A 494 20.80 -3.95 -6.77
CA GLU A 494 19.65 -4.15 -7.67
C GLU A 494 18.54 -3.13 -7.40
N VAL A 495 18.22 -2.90 -6.11
CA VAL A 495 17.22 -1.90 -5.72
C VAL A 495 17.69 -0.50 -6.08
N THR A 496 18.98 -0.18 -5.91
CA THR A 496 19.56 1.12 -6.29
C THR A 496 19.38 1.40 -7.78
N GLU A 497 19.74 0.45 -8.65
CA GLU A 497 19.57 0.55 -10.10
C GLU A 497 18.10 0.66 -10.50
N LYS A 498 17.24 -0.19 -9.92
CA LYS A 498 15.79 -0.15 -10.13
C LYS A 498 15.21 1.21 -9.78
N ARG A 499 15.64 1.82 -8.66
CA ARG A 499 15.21 3.16 -8.24
C ARG A 499 15.69 4.22 -9.22
N ALA A 500 16.96 4.22 -9.62
CA ALA A 500 17.49 5.16 -10.60
C ALA A 500 16.69 5.15 -11.91
N LEU A 501 16.41 3.96 -12.46
CA LEU A 501 15.57 3.80 -13.64
C LEU A 501 14.14 4.32 -13.41
N HIS A 502 13.55 4.05 -12.25
CA HIS A 502 12.20 4.50 -11.92
C HIS A 502 12.11 6.03 -11.80
N GLU A 503 13.09 6.68 -11.16
CA GLU A 503 13.17 8.13 -11.03
C GLU A 503 13.26 8.80 -12.40
N LEU A 504 14.13 8.31 -13.29
CA LEU A 504 14.28 8.81 -14.66
C LEU A 504 12.98 8.69 -15.48
N ARG A 505 12.27 7.56 -15.33
CA ARG A 505 11.05 7.28 -16.10
C ARG A 505 9.81 8.03 -15.60
N THR A 506 9.77 8.40 -14.33
CA THR A 506 8.51 8.85 -13.69
C THR A 506 8.60 10.18 -12.94
N GLY A 507 9.80 10.66 -12.63
CA GLY A 507 10.04 11.89 -11.85
C GLY A 507 10.57 13.08 -12.65
N VAL A 508 11.17 12.84 -13.82
CA VAL A 508 11.69 13.89 -14.71
C VAL A 508 10.59 14.42 -15.64
N MET A 509 10.41 15.74 -15.68
CA MET A 509 9.45 16.43 -16.54
C MET A 509 9.96 16.48 -17.98
N TRP A 510 10.07 15.31 -18.62
CA TRP A 510 10.53 15.23 -19.99
C TRP A 510 9.66 16.06 -20.95
N PRO A 511 10.25 16.66 -22.00
CA PRO A 511 9.53 17.48 -22.97
C PRO A 511 8.25 16.83 -23.52
N GLU A 512 8.26 15.53 -23.82
CA GLU A 512 7.09 14.79 -24.31
C GLU A 512 5.88 14.77 -23.36
N TYR A 513 6.07 15.11 -22.09
CA TYR A 513 5.01 15.38 -21.13
C TYR A 513 4.78 16.88 -20.95
N ALA A 514 5.86 17.65 -20.85
CA ALA A 514 5.83 19.10 -20.67
C ALA A 514 4.99 19.82 -21.73
N ILE A 515 5.02 19.37 -22.99
CA ILE A 515 4.26 19.94 -24.11
C ILE A 515 2.75 20.06 -23.83
N TYR A 516 2.21 19.24 -22.92
CA TYR A 516 0.80 19.26 -22.58
C TYR A 516 0.42 20.28 -21.53
N PHE A 517 1.36 20.98 -20.90
CA PHE A 517 1.14 21.95 -19.83
C PHE A 517 1.10 23.41 -20.32
N ALA A 518 0.84 24.36 -19.42
CA ALA A 518 0.59 25.76 -19.81
C ALA A 518 1.84 26.45 -20.41
N ARG A 519 3.00 26.22 -19.80
CA ARG A 519 4.32 26.76 -20.19
C ARG A 519 5.36 25.62 -20.31
N PRO A 520 5.36 24.86 -21.42
CA PRO A 520 6.23 23.70 -21.57
C PRO A 520 7.72 24.00 -21.41
N GLU A 521 8.23 25.11 -21.97
CA GLU A 521 9.67 25.43 -21.89
C GLU A 521 10.09 25.85 -20.48
N THR A 522 9.18 26.39 -19.67
CA THR A 522 9.47 26.79 -18.27
C THR A 522 9.62 25.60 -17.33
N ILE A 523 9.09 24.43 -17.68
CA ILE A 523 9.03 23.26 -16.80
C ILE A 523 9.79 22.05 -17.34
N ALA A 524 10.14 22.05 -18.64
CA ALA A 524 10.81 20.93 -19.26
C ALA A 524 12.13 20.61 -18.53
N HIS A 525 12.41 19.33 -18.37
CA HIS A 525 13.58 18.76 -17.68
C HIS A 525 13.69 19.07 -16.17
N GLY A 526 12.74 19.81 -15.59
CA GLY A 526 12.61 19.89 -14.14
C GLY A 526 12.06 18.59 -13.54
N PHE A 527 11.77 18.60 -12.24
CA PHE A 527 11.34 17.41 -11.49
C PHE A 527 10.00 17.65 -10.80
N TYR A 528 9.17 16.61 -10.68
CA TYR A 528 7.77 16.80 -10.28
C TYR A 528 7.18 15.67 -9.44
N ALA A 529 6.25 16.05 -8.56
CA ALA A 529 5.41 15.13 -7.80
C ALA A 529 4.08 14.87 -8.53
N ARG A 530 4.01 13.79 -9.33
CA ARG A 530 2.85 13.47 -10.20
C ARG A 530 1.51 13.48 -9.46
N HIS A 531 1.44 12.78 -8.32
CA HIS A 531 0.23 12.65 -7.51
C HIS A 531 -0.15 13.93 -6.75
N ASP A 532 0.79 14.86 -6.53
CA ASP A 532 0.53 16.18 -5.96
C ASP A 532 0.32 17.22 -7.07
N ARG A 533 -0.66 16.95 -7.95
CA ARG A 533 -1.05 17.86 -9.05
C ARG A 533 0.12 18.24 -9.97
N THR A 534 1.05 17.30 -10.18
CA THR A 534 2.30 17.50 -10.94
C THR A 534 3.06 18.75 -10.48
N ARG A 535 3.01 19.06 -9.19
CA ARG A 535 3.74 20.19 -8.59
C ARG A 535 5.23 20.01 -8.80
N MET A 536 5.90 21.12 -9.09
CA MET A 536 7.36 21.20 -9.25
C MET A 536 7.91 22.21 -8.26
N ARG A 537 8.69 21.79 -7.27
CA ARG A 537 9.38 22.68 -6.33
C ARG A 537 10.89 22.60 -6.54
N ILE A 538 11.59 23.62 -6.08
CA ILE A 538 13.06 23.60 -6.06
C ILE A 538 13.61 22.46 -5.20
N ASP A 539 12.91 22.03 -4.13
CA ASP A 539 13.30 20.85 -3.34
C ASP A 539 13.06 19.53 -4.08
N ASP A 540 12.11 19.47 -5.00
CA ASP A 540 12.00 18.31 -5.89
C ASP A 540 13.24 18.26 -6.81
N ALA A 541 13.73 19.41 -7.31
CA ALA A 541 14.91 19.46 -8.15
C ALA A 541 16.22 19.15 -7.41
N GLU A 542 16.36 19.67 -6.20
CA GLU A 542 17.47 19.37 -5.28
C GLU A 542 17.68 17.85 -5.13
N HIS A 543 16.70 17.14 -4.55
CA HIS A 543 16.85 15.72 -4.23
C HIS A 543 17.08 14.85 -5.48
N PHE A 544 16.43 15.19 -6.59
CA PHE A 544 16.67 14.46 -7.84
C PHE A 544 18.08 14.69 -8.37
N LEU A 545 18.56 15.93 -8.41
CA LEU A 545 19.92 16.22 -8.89
C LEU A 545 20.96 15.55 -7.97
N SER A 546 20.87 15.76 -6.66
CA SER A 546 21.78 15.15 -5.68
C SER A 546 21.76 13.63 -5.75
N GLY A 547 20.58 13.00 -5.87
CA GLY A 547 20.45 11.55 -6.02
C GLY A 547 21.05 11.01 -7.33
N LEU A 548 20.74 11.63 -8.47
CA LEU A 548 21.23 11.19 -9.79
C LEU A 548 22.75 11.40 -9.94
N ILE A 549 23.28 12.52 -9.41
CA ILE A 549 24.72 12.79 -9.37
C ILE A 549 25.43 11.75 -8.49
N ASN A 550 24.91 11.49 -7.28
CA ASN A 550 25.52 10.50 -6.38
C ASN A 550 25.48 9.07 -6.96
N TYR A 551 24.42 8.72 -7.68
CA TYR A 551 24.33 7.46 -8.41
C TYR A 551 25.35 7.39 -9.56
N THR A 552 25.54 8.50 -10.30
CA THR A 552 26.59 8.56 -11.33
C THR A 552 27.97 8.30 -10.71
N TRP A 553 28.24 8.87 -9.53
CA TRP A 553 29.54 8.71 -8.86
C TRP A 553 29.73 7.28 -8.38
N LEU A 554 28.65 6.64 -7.96
CA LEU A 554 28.64 5.22 -7.60
C LEU A 554 28.97 4.33 -8.80
N LEU A 555 28.38 4.60 -9.98
CA LEU A 555 28.67 3.86 -11.21
C LEU A 555 30.12 3.99 -11.67
N GLN A 556 30.77 5.13 -11.37
CA GLN A 556 32.17 5.39 -11.71
C GLN A 556 33.15 4.84 -10.67
N ASP A 557 32.66 4.36 -9.53
CA ASP A 557 33.51 3.76 -8.50
C ASP A 557 33.99 2.38 -8.98
N ALA A 558 35.30 2.26 -9.19
CA ALA A 558 35.92 1.03 -9.68
C ALA A 558 35.61 -0.20 -8.82
N LYS A 559 35.40 -0.03 -7.51
CA LYS A 559 35.10 -1.13 -6.58
C LYS A 559 33.66 -1.62 -6.77
N PHE A 560 32.74 -0.68 -6.96
CA PHE A 560 31.35 -0.97 -7.29
C PHE A 560 31.26 -1.77 -8.61
N GLN A 561 32.00 -1.32 -9.63
CA GLN A 561 32.07 -1.99 -10.94
C GLN A 561 32.67 -3.41 -10.85
N MET A 562 33.76 -3.61 -10.09
CA MET A 562 34.37 -4.94 -9.92
C MET A 562 33.41 -5.93 -9.26
N LYS A 563 32.69 -5.50 -8.22
CA LYS A 563 31.72 -6.35 -7.53
C LYS A 563 30.50 -6.64 -8.41
N GLU A 564 30.09 -5.71 -9.28
CA GLU A 564 28.97 -5.92 -10.20
C GLU A 564 29.34 -6.97 -11.27
N ALA A 565 30.55 -6.89 -11.81
CA ALA A 565 31.07 -7.90 -12.74
C ALA A 565 31.15 -9.29 -12.11
N MET A 566 31.56 -9.40 -10.84
CA MET A 566 31.60 -10.69 -10.12
C MET A 566 30.22 -11.31 -9.93
N ASP A 567 29.21 -10.52 -9.61
CA ASP A 567 27.83 -11.02 -9.42
C ASP A 567 27.24 -11.53 -10.75
N GLN A 568 27.45 -10.80 -11.85
CA GLN A 568 27.01 -11.23 -13.18
C GLN A 568 27.67 -12.56 -13.62
N MET A 569 28.95 -12.78 -13.26
CA MET A 569 29.64 -14.05 -13.51
C MET A 569 29.10 -15.19 -12.64
N ASN A 570 28.74 -14.90 -11.38
CA ASN A 570 28.17 -15.89 -10.46
C ASN A 570 26.75 -16.29 -10.87
N GLU A 571 25.92 -15.36 -11.35
CA GLU A 571 24.56 -15.66 -11.87
C GLU A 571 24.62 -16.58 -13.10
N GLN A 572 25.53 -16.32 -14.04
CA GLN A 572 25.75 -17.21 -15.19
C GLN A 572 26.22 -18.60 -14.76
N THR A 573 26.94 -18.72 -13.64
CA THR A 573 27.40 -20.01 -13.09
C THR A 573 26.26 -20.73 -12.35
N GLN A 574 25.42 -20.00 -11.61
CA GLN A 574 24.25 -20.53 -10.91
C GLN A 574 23.11 -20.95 -11.86
N GLU A 575 22.89 -20.25 -12.98
CA GLU A 575 21.96 -20.72 -14.02
C GLU A 575 22.40 -22.07 -14.60
N VAL A 576 23.71 -22.29 -14.76
CA VAL A 576 24.28 -23.56 -15.23
C VAL A 576 24.13 -24.66 -14.17
N GLU A 577 24.30 -24.37 -12.88
CA GLU A 577 24.11 -25.34 -11.78
C GLU A 577 22.62 -25.64 -11.51
N LYS A 578 21.73 -24.67 -11.70
CA LYS A 578 20.27 -24.84 -11.56
C LYS A 578 19.73 -25.82 -12.61
N VAL A 579 20.22 -25.73 -13.85
CA VAL A 579 19.94 -26.71 -14.92
C VAL A 579 20.44 -28.12 -14.57
N ILE A 580 21.49 -28.27 -13.74
CA ILE A 580 22.03 -29.57 -13.30
C ILE A 580 21.22 -30.16 -12.13
N SER A 581 20.78 -29.32 -11.19
CA SER A 581 19.99 -29.73 -10.01
C SER A 581 18.54 -30.14 -10.31
N GLU A 582 17.98 -29.73 -11.45
CA GLU A 582 16.67 -30.19 -11.92
C GLU A 582 16.66 -31.69 -12.35
N THR A 583 17.80 -32.38 -12.32
CA THR A 583 17.94 -33.79 -12.74
C THR A 583 17.84 -34.83 -11.62
N ILE A 584 17.61 -34.45 -10.36
CA ILE A 584 17.59 -35.41 -9.23
C ILE A 584 16.32 -35.23 -8.37
N THR A 585 15.32 -36.06 -8.61
CA THR A 585 14.12 -36.22 -7.76
C THR A 585 14.39 -37.15 -6.58
N PRO A 586 14.08 -36.77 -5.32
CA PRO A 586 13.96 -37.71 -4.21
C PRO A 586 12.55 -38.33 -4.16
N GLU A 587 12.51 -39.65 -3.93
CA GLU A 587 11.29 -40.46 -3.78
C GLU A 587 10.38 -39.94 -2.65
N LYS A 588 9.11 -39.67 -3.00
CA LYS A 588 8.04 -39.37 -2.05
C LYS A 588 7.49 -40.66 -1.44
N ALA A 589 7.34 -40.64 -0.12
CA ALA A 589 6.54 -41.63 0.60
C ALA A 589 5.06 -41.59 0.13
N GLU A 590 4.46 -42.76 -0.05
CA GLU A 590 3.08 -42.90 -0.52
C GLU A 590 2.06 -42.35 0.51
N PRO A 591 1.15 -41.44 0.11
CA PRO A 591 0.04 -41.03 0.95
C PRO A 591 -1.17 -41.98 0.78
N ASN A 592 -1.79 -42.31 1.92
CA ASN A 592 -3.06 -43.03 2.02
C ASN A 592 -4.14 -42.43 1.11
N GLU A 593 -4.99 -43.30 0.54
CA GLU A 593 -6.11 -43.01 -0.36
C GLU A 593 -7.17 -42.07 0.25
N ASN A 594 -6.90 -40.76 0.34
CA ASN A 594 -7.90 -39.73 0.61
C ASN A 594 -8.34 -39.07 -0.70
N GLN A 595 -9.63 -39.10 -1.03
CA GLN A 595 -10.21 -38.61 -2.30
C GLN A 595 -10.29 -37.08 -2.43
N PHE A 596 -9.73 -36.30 -1.49
CA PHE A 596 -9.97 -34.84 -1.37
C PHE A 596 -8.71 -33.98 -1.45
N LEU A 597 -7.68 -34.47 -2.15
CA LEU A 597 -6.40 -33.76 -2.31
C LEU A 597 -6.59 -32.45 -3.09
N LEU A 598 -6.01 -31.36 -2.59
CA LEU A 598 -6.02 -30.07 -3.28
C LEU A 598 -5.05 -30.10 -4.47
N LYS A 599 -5.57 -29.71 -5.63
CA LYS A 599 -4.83 -29.53 -6.89
C LYS A 599 -5.42 -28.36 -7.66
N LYS A 600 -4.68 -27.86 -8.66
CA LYS A 600 -5.25 -26.92 -9.63
C LYS A 600 -6.28 -27.63 -10.50
N LEU A 601 -7.44 -27.02 -10.68
CA LEU A 601 -8.49 -27.55 -11.54
C LEU A 601 -8.11 -27.35 -13.02
N SER A 602 -8.27 -28.41 -13.82
CA SER A 602 -8.18 -28.33 -15.28
C SER A 602 -9.38 -27.61 -15.88
N GLU A 603 -9.29 -27.14 -17.12
CA GLU A 603 -10.41 -26.48 -17.82
C GLU A 603 -11.67 -27.36 -17.89
N GLU A 604 -11.54 -28.69 -17.97
CA GLU A 604 -12.68 -29.62 -17.98
C GLU A 604 -13.34 -29.76 -16.60
N GLU A 605 -12.61 -29.48 -15.53
CA GLU A 605 -13.09 -29.50 -14.14
C GLU A 605 -13.68 -28.16 -13.71
N ARG A 606 -13.54 -27.10 -14.53
CA ARG A 606 -14.13 -25.79 -14.27
C ARG A 606 -15.63 -25.81 -14.53
N VAL A 607 -16.39 -25.29 -13.57
CA VAL A 607 -17.84 -25.17 -13.58
C VAL A 607 -18.24 -23.77 -14.06
N GLY A 608 -18.94 -23.67 -15.19
CA GLY A 608 -19.65 -22.47 -15.63
C GLY A 608 -21.16 -22.70 -15.65
N LEU A 609 -21.95 -21.62 -15.76
CA LEU A 609 -23.39 -21.71 -16.07
C LEU A 609 -23.67 -21.16 -17.45
N HIS A 610 -24.06 -22.04 -18.36
CA HIS A 610 -24.48 -21.68 -19.70
C HIS A 610 -26.01 -21.69 -19.81
N PHE A 611 -26.53 -21.09 -20.88
CA PHE A 611 -27.96 -21.08 -21.18
C PHE A 611 -28.64 -22.46 -21.02
N ALA A 612 -28.02 -23.52 -21.53
CA ALA A 612 -28.56 -24.87 -21.45
C ALA A 612 -28.72 -25.39 -20.01
N ASP A 613 -27.89 -24.92 -19.08
CA ASP A 613 -27.95 -25.34 -17.67
C ASP A 613 -29.20 -24.78 -16.97
N PHE A 614 -29.75 -23.66 -17.43
CA PHE A 614 -30.95 -23.05 -16.84
C PHE A 614 -32.22 -23.90 -17.00
N ALA A 615 -32.21 -24.89 -17.91
CA ALA A 615 -33.28 -25.89 -18.00
C ALA A 615 -33.39 -26.77 -16.74
N ASN A 616 -32.37 -26.77 -15.86
CA ASN A 616 -32.38 -27.49 -14.58
C ASN A 616 -33.01 -26.69 -13.43
N PHE A 617 -33.38 -25.43 -13.65
CA PHE A 617 -33.90 -24.54 -12.59
C PHE A 617 -35.36 -24.18 -12.82
N THR A 618 -36.07 -23.91 -11.72
CA THR A 618 -37.46 -23.47 -11.77
C THR A 618 -37.54 -22.02 -12.23
N GLY A 619 -37.88 -21.78 -13.49
CA GLY A 619 -38.07 -20.44 -14.05
C GLY A 619 -38.12 -20.45 -15.57
N GLN A 620 -38.22 -19.28 -16.16
CA GLN A 620 -38.14 -19.12 -17.61
C GLN A 620 -37.50 -17.78 -17.97
N PHE A 621 -36.79 -17.75 -19.10
CA PHE A 621 -36.31 -16.49 -19.65
C PHE A 621 -37.47 -15.71 -20.28
N LEU A 622 -37.49 -14.41 -20.04
CA LEU A 622 -38.51 -13.53 -20.60
C LEU A 622 -38.29 -13.26 -22.10
N ASN A 623 -37.03 -13.23 -22.54
CA ASN A 623 -36.64 -13.09 -23.95
C ASN A 623 -35.50 -14.09 -24.26
N GLU A 624 -35.82 -15.17 -24.96
CA GLU A 624 -34.86 -16.23 -25.32
C GLU A 624 -33.85 -15.80 -26.41
N GLU A 625 -34.08 -14.69 -27.11
CA GLU A 625 -33.13 -14.22 -28.12
C GLU A 625 -31.86 -13.64 -27.49
N LEU A 626 -31.95 -13.13 -26.25
CA LEU A 626 -30.84 -12.49 -25.54
C LEU A 626 -29.88 -13.48 -24.87
N VAL A 627 -30.17 -14.78 -24.88
CA VAL A 627 -29.48 -15.78 -24.03
C VAL A 627 -28.68 -16.83 -24.79
N LYS A 628 -28.60 -16.75 -26.13
CA LYS A 628 -27.89 -17.75 -26.95
C LYS A 628 -26.42 -17.92 -26.57
N ASP A 629 -25.75 -16.84 -26.16
CA ASP A 629 -24.35 -16.83 -25.73
C ASP A 629 -24.19 -16.59 -24.22
N LEU A 630 -25.25 -16.84 -23.42
CA LEU A 630 -25.23 -16.61 -21.98
C LEU A 630 -24.20 -17.51 -21.30
N HIS A 631 -23.25 -16.89 -20.61
CA HIS A 631 -22.25 -17.56 -19.80
C HIS A 631 -22.04 -16.78 -18.49
N ILE A 632 -22.57 -17.31 -17.39
CA ILE A 632 -22.47 -16.73 -16.06
C ILE A 632 -21.27 -17.33 -15.33
N GLN A 633 -20.42 -16.45 -14.81
CA GLN A 633 -19.22 -16.77 -14.02
C GLN A 633 -19.20 -16.06 -12.66
N ASP A 634 -20.19 -15.22 -12.33
CA ASP A 634 -20.35 -14.71 -10.97
C ASP A 634 -21.81 -14.45 -10.58
N PHE A 635 -22.08 -14.44 -9.27
CA PHE A 635 -23.36 -14.04 -8.68
C PHE A 635 -23.21 -12.92 -7.66
N GLU A 636 -24.17 -12.00 -7.57
CA GLU A 636 -24.23 -11.01 -6.50
C GLU A 636 -25.67 -10.61 -6.18
N TYR A 637 -25.98 -10.31 -4.91
CA TYR A 637 -27.29 -9.76 -4.51
C TYR A 637 -27.19 -8.34 -3.94
N TYR A 638 -25.98 -7.88 -3.61
CA TYR A 638 -25.76 -6.56 -3.03
C TYR A 638 -25.21 -5.57 -4.07
N PRO A 639 -25.98 -4.50 -4.41
CA PRO A 639 -25.55 -3.50 -5.38
C PRO A 639 -24.17 -2.89 -5.15
N GLY A 640 -23.79 -2.67 -3.89
CA GLY A 640 -22.49 -2.08 -3.54
C GLY A 640 -21.29 -2.99 -3.77
N HIS A 641 -21.53 -4.28 -4.02
CA HIS A 641 -20.48 -5.25 -4.37
C HIS A 641 -20.46 -5.61 -5.86
N VAL A 642 -21.46 -5.19 -6.63
CA VAL A 642 -21.40 -5.35 -8.08
C VAL A 642 -20.28 -4.43 -8.57
N PRO A 643 -19.24 -4.99 -9.22
CA PRO A 643 -18.17 -4.16 -9.70
C PRO A 643 -18.74 -3.15 -10.66
N VAL A 644 -18.06 -2.05 -10.67
CA VAL A 644 -18.64 -0.84 -11.15
C VAL A 644 -18.42 -1.09 -12.71
N GLY A 645 -19.47 -1.22 -13.55
CA GLY A 645 -19.35 -1.39 -15.03
C GLY A 645 -20.29 -2.36 -15.71
N ARG A 646 -19.96 -2.79 -16.95
CA ARG A 646 -20.64 -3.89 -17.65
C ARG A 646 -19.95 -5.20 -17.29
N HIS A 647 -20.71 -6.12 -16.72
CA HIS A 647 -20.30 -7.42 -16.20
C HIS A 647 -21.22 -8.49 -16.82
N PRO A 648 -21.06 -8.79 -18.13
CA PRO A 648 -21.91 -9.75 -18.84
C PRO A 648 -21.81 -11.18 -18.29
N GLU A 649 -20.81 -11.47 -17.46
CA GLU A 649 -20.62 -12.71 -16.75
C GLU A 649 -21.31 -12.75 -15.38
N LEU A 650 -21.85 -11.62 -14.89
CA LEU A 650 -22.45 -11.52 -13.56
C LEU A 650 -23.98 -11.65 -13.62
N ALA A 651 -24.52 -12.58 -12.83
CA ALA A 651 -25.94 -12.73 -12.56
C ALA A 651 -26.32 -12.04 -11.24
N PHE A 652 -27.26 -11.09 -11.30
CA PHE A 652 -27.76 -10.39 -10.12
C PHE A 652 -29.04 -10.99 -9.59
N LEU A 653 -29.06 -11.25 -8.28
CA LEU A 653 -30.16 -11.91 -7.55
C LEU A 653 -31.05 -10.85 -6.88
N ASP A 654 -32.23 -10.59 -7.46
CA ASP A 654 -33.19 -9.60 -6.97
C ASP A 654 -34.05 -10.11 -5.82
N LEU A 655 -33.44 -10.33 -4.66
CA LEU A 655 -34.19 -10.73 -3.46
C LEU A 655 -35.07 -9.56 -2.98
N SER A 656 -36.39 -9.70 -2.85
CA SER A 656 -37.22 -8.59 -2.32
C SER A 656 -36.88 -8.20 -0.86
N ASP A 657 -37.14 -6.95 -0.45
CA ASP A 657 -36.94 -6.50 0.96
C ASP A 657 -37.80 -7.31 1.94
N LYS A 658 -38.99 -7.70 1.49
CA LYS A 658 -39.89 -8.59 2.23
C LYS A 658 -39.22 -9.94 2.48
N LYS A 659 -38.66 -10.55 1.44
CA LYS A 659 -37.98 -11.84 1.54
C LYS A 659 -36.74 -11.76 2.44
N ILE A 660 -35.92 -10.70 2.32
CA ILE A 660 -34.79 -10.50 3.25
C ILE A 660 -35.28 -10.37 4.70
N LYS A 661 -36.38 -9.67 4.95
CA LYS A 661 -36.94 -9.55 6.30
C LYS A 661 -37.44 -10.89 6.85
N GLU A 662 -38.06 -11.71 6.02
CA GLU A 662 -38.44 -13.08 6.37
C GLU A 662 -37.20 -13.94 6.70
N ILE A 663 -36.17 -13.88 5.85
CA ILE A 663 -34.92 -14.63 6.01
C ILE A 663 -33.99 -14.04 7.06
N THR A 664 -34.09 -12.81 7.53
CA THR A 664 -33.10 -12.27 8.49
C THR A 664 -33.73 -11.77 9.77
N THR A 665 -35.06 -11.72 9.84
CA THR A 665 -35.86 -11.06 10.88
C THR A 665 -35.54 -9.57 11.08
N ARG A 666 -34.60 -9.02 10.30
CA ARG A 666 -34.17 -7.63 10.29
C ARG A 666 -34.63 -6.97 8.99
N LYS A 667 -34.81 -5.65 9.00
CA LYS A 667 -35.05 -4.94 7.74
C LYS A 667 -33.84 -5.12 6.83
N SER A 668 -34.08 -5.19 5.52
CA SER A 668 -33.02 -5.10 4.53
C SER A 668 -32.15 -3.87 4.83
N PRO A 669 -30.83 -4.04 5.03
CA PRO A 669 -29.93 -2.89 5.19
C PRO A 669 -29.69 -2.15 3.86
N PHE A 670 -30.37 -2.55 2.78
CA PHE A 670 -30.05 -2.17 1.41
C PHE A 670 -31.20 -1.42 0.74
N PRO A 671 -31.30 -0.09 0.88
CA PRO A 671 -32.28 0.69 0.15
C PRO A 671 -32.01 0.64 -1.37
N ASN A 672 -33.07 0.69 -2.18
CA ASN A 672 -33.04 1.00 -3.63
C ASN A 672 -32.55 -0.11 -4.59
N ARG A 673 -32.71 -1.41 -4.28
CA ARG A 673 -32.33 -2.50 -5.22
C ARG A 673 -33.11 -2.51 -6.54
N ALA A 674 -34.41 -2.31 -6.49
CA ALA A 674 -35.20 -2.12 -7.70
C ALA A 674 -34.74 -0.90 -8.51
N SER A 675 -34.22 0.15 -7.85
CA SER A 675 -33.60 1.28 -8.56
C SER A 675 -32.26 0.88 -9.15
N PHE A 676 -31.42 0.15 -8.41
CA PHE A 676 -30.17 -0.41 -8.95
C PHE A 676 -30.44 -1.23 -10.21
N ILE A 677 -31.39 -2.16 -10.21
CA ILE A 677 -31.73 -2.96 -11.39
C ILE A 677 -32.26 -2.05 -12.50
N LYS A 678 -33.19 -1.13 -12.22
CA LYS A 678 -33.69 -0.17 -13.21
C LYS A 678 -32.59 0.65 -13.90
N PHE A 679 -31.56 1.07 -13.17
CA PHE A 679 -30.50 1.93 -13.69
C PHE A 679 -29.28 1.17 -14.22
N ARG A 680 -29.01 -0.02 -13.67
CA ARG A 680 -27.76 -0.77 -13.85
C ARG A 680 -27.98 -2.17 -14.43
N GLY A 681 -29.21 -2.63 -14.52
CA GLY A 681 -29.58 -3.99 -14.96
C GLY A 681 -29.05 -4.32 -16.34
N ARG A 682 -29.16 -3.38 -17.29
CA ARG A 682 -28.60 -3.48 -18.66
C ARG A 682 -27.09 -3.76 -18.73
N HIS A 683 -26.37 -3.56 -17.64
CA HIS A 683 -24.94 -3.78 -17.55
C HIS A 683 -24.58 -5.14 -16.96
N LEU A 684 -25.56 -5.97 -16.62
CA LEU A 684 -25.36 -7.30 -16.07
C LEU A 684 -25.51 -8.36 -17.17
N GLY A 685 -24.97 -9.55 -16.92
CA GLY A 685 -25.20 -10.72 -17.76
C GLY A 685 -26.61 -11.26 -17.66
N LEU A 686 -27.15 -11.22 -16.44
CA LEU A 686 -28.46 -11.79 -16.12
C LEU A 686 -29.06 -11.11 -14.90
N VAL A 687 -30.37 -10.84 -14.95
CA VAL A 687 -31.17 -10.51 -13.76
C VAL A 687 -32.06 -11.70 -13.42
N ILE A 688 -31.94 -12.23 -12.20
CA ILE A 688 -32.83 -13.26 -11.67
C ILE A 688 -33.79 -12.59 -10.71
N THR A 689 -35.09 -12.69 -10.99
CA THR A 689 -36.10 -11.91 -10.27
C THR A 689 -37.45 -12.64 -10.25
N ASP A 690 -38.28 -12.32 -9.26
CA ASP A 690 -39.68 -12.74 -9.15
C ASP A 690 -40.67 -11.74 -9.78
N SER A 691 -40.14 -10.64 -10.34
CA SER A 691 -40.90 -9.51 -10.86
C SER A 691 -40.36 -9.06 -12.21
N ILE A 692 -41.23 -8.74 -13.16
CA ILE A 692 -40.80 -8.30 -14.51
C ILE A 692 -40.35 -6.83 -14.47
N TYR A 693 -39.15 -6.55 -14.99
CA TYR A 693 -38.68 -5.20 -15.27
C TYR A 693 -38.95 -4.86 -16.74
N GLU A 694 -40.15 -4.34 -17.03
CA GLU A 694 -40.63 -4.07 -18.40
C GLU A 694 -39.67 -3.22 -19.23
N GLN A 695 -39.08 -2.19 -18.63
CA GLN A 695 -38.14 -1.30 -19.31
C GLN A 695 -36.77 -1.94 -19.63
N LEU A 696 -36.54 -3.20 -19.26
CA LEU A 696 -35.28 -3.92 -19.47
C LEU A 696 -35.46 -5.23 -20.27
N ILE A 697 -36.66 -5.51 -20.80
CA ILE A 697 -36.99 -6.78 -21.47
C ILE A 697 -36.05 -7.09 -22.63
N ASP A 698 -35.68 -6.07 -23.40
CA ASP A 698 -34.82 -6.19 -24.59
C ASP A 698 -33.36 -5.77 -24.32
N GLU A 699 -33.02 -5.38 -23.08
CA GLU A 699 -31.69 -4.85 -22.73
C GLU A 699 -30.81 -5.85 -21.95
N VAL A 700 -31.43 -6.70 -21.13
CA VAL A 700 -30.73 -7.72 -20.34
C VAL A 700 -31.61 -8.95 -20.20
N PRO A 701 -31.04 -10.17 -20.34
CA PRO A 701 -31.74 -11.38 -19.96
C PRO A 701 -32.35 -11.27 -18.56
N GLN A 702 -33.64 -11.59 -18.46
CA GLN A 702 -34.34 -11.73 -17.19
C GLN A 702 -34.78 -13.19 -17.05
N PHE A 703 -34.26 -13.89 -16.03
CA PHE A 703 -34.72 -15.21 -15.65
C PHE A 703 -35.77 -15.07 -14.55
N ILE A 704 -37.03 -15.26 -14.93
CA ILE A 704 -38.17 -15.06 -14.05
C ILE A 704 -38.41 -16.34 -13.25
N VAL A 705 -38.33 -16.23 -11.93
CA VAL A 705 -38.46 -17.35 -11.00
C VAL A 705 -39.61 -17.11 -10.03
N PRO A 706 -40.29 -18.15 -9.52
CA PRO A 706 -41.36 -17.97 -8.52
C PRO A 706 -40.84 -17.36 -7.20
N ASP A 707 -39.59 -17.66 -6.84
CA ASP A 707 -38.95 -17.18 -5.62
C ASP A 707 -37.42 -17.19 -5.79
N VAL A 708 -36.78 -16.02 -5.74
CA VAL A 708 -35.33 -15.88 -5.91
C VAL A 708 -34.54 -16.61 -4.82
N TRP A 709 -35.09 -16.73 -3.61
CA TRP A 709 -34.44 -17.48 -2.52
C TRP A 709 -34.40 -18.98 -2.78
N GLU A 710 -35.47 -19.52 -3.38
CA GLU A 710 -35.53 -20.93 -3.80
C GLU A 710 -34.54 -21.19 -4.91
N PHE A 711 -34.53 -20.33 -5.93
CA PHE A 711 -33.56 -20.41 -7.03
C PHE A 711 -32.12 -20.39 -6.53
N MET A 712 -31.79 -19.54 -5.54
CA MET A 712 -30.44 -19.54 -4.95
C MET A 712 -30.06 -20.91 -4.38
N HIS A 713 -30.98 -21.65 -3.76
CA HIS A 713 -30.70 -22.99 -3.23
C HIS A 713 -30.57 -24.03 -4.35
N GLU A 714 -31.42 -23.95 -5.38
CA GLU A 714 -31.34 -24.83 -6.55
C GLU A 714 -29.98 -24.70 -7.24
N VAL A 715 -29.54 -23.46 -7.51
CA VAL A 715 -28.22 -23.18 -8.12
C VAL A 715 -27.08 -23.59 -7.20
N SER A 716 -27.18 -23.31 -5.90
CA SER A 716 -26.15 -23.74 -4.92
C SER A 716 -25.97 -25.25 -4.95
N ALA A 717 -27.05 -26.02 -4.93
CA ALA A 717 -27.00 -27.48 -4.97
C ALA A 717 -26.45 -27.99 -6.31
N PHE A 718 -26.87 -27.39 -7.43
CA PHE A 718 -26.39 -27.74 -8.76
C PHE A 718 -24.88 -27.51 -8.90
N LEU A 719 -24.40 -26.33 -8.54
CA LEU A 719 -22.98 -25.98 -8.61
C LEU A 719 -22.15 -26.81 -7.65
N ARG A 720 -22.61 -27.00 -6.40
CA ARG A 720 -21.90 -27.82 -5.42
C ARG A 720 -21.74 -29.25 -5.91
N ASN A 721 -22.75 -29.86 -6.54
CA ASN A 721 -22.67 -31.22 -7.06
C ASN A 721 -21.66 -31.39 -8.21
N ARG A 722 -21.34 -30.31 -8.93
CA ARG A 722 -20.40 -30.32 -10.06
C ARG A 722 -19.00 -29.84 -9.68
N PHE A 723 -18.88 -29.14 -8.56
CA PHE A 723 -17.62 -28.57 -8.10
C PHE A 723 -16.66 -29.67 -7.65
N ALA A 724 -15.50 -29.74 -8.33
CA ALA A 724 -14.49 -30.77 -8.08
C ALA A 724 -13.49 -30.41 -6.97
N GLY A 725 -13.33 -29.11 -6.67
CA GLY A 725 -12.41 -28.64 -5.64
C GLY A 725 -12.89 -28.96 -4.21
N PRO A 726 -11.99 -29.02 -3.22
CA PRO A 726 -12.38 -29.23 -1.84
C PRO A 726 -13.05 -27.98 -1.24
N VAL A 727 -14.06 -28.23 -0.40
CA VAL A 727 -14.79 -27.23 0.38
C VAL A 727 -14.47 -27.43 1.87
N VAL A 728 -13.87 -26.41 2.48
CA VAL A 728 -13.60 -26.34 3.92
C VAL A 728 -14.67 -25.48 4.58
N ALA A 729 -15.39 -26.01 5.57
CA ALA A 729 -16.40 -25.27 6.33
C ALA A 729 -15.98 -25.09 7.79
N ILE A 730 -16.03 -23.85 8.29
CA ILE A 730 -15.49 -23.49 9.61
C ILE A 730 -16.60 -22.89 10.47
N THR A 731 -16.84 -23.47 11.65
CA THR A 731 -17.67 -22.86 12.69
C THR A 731 -16.99 -22.85 14.04
N GLY A 732 -17.58 -22.13 14.99
CA GLY A 732 -16.98 -21.87 16.29
C GLY A 732 -17.63 -20.72 17.03
N SER A 733 -17.41 -20.59 18.34
CA SER A 733 -17.79 -19.37 19.08
C SER A 733 -16.76 -18.26 18.83
N VAL A 734 -15.48 -18.60 18.91
CA VAL A 734 -14.31 -17.76 18.61
C VAL A 734 -13.39 -18.43 17.56
N GLY A 735 -12.48 -17.68 16.93
CA GLY A 735 -11.45 -18.25 16.03
C GLY A 735 -11.82 -18.47 14.57
N LYS A 736 -13.12 -18.60 14.24
CA LYS A 736 -13.62 -18.87 12.86
C LYS A 736 -12.98 -18.01 11.76
N SER A 737 -13.05 -16.68 11.92
CA SER A 737 -12.56 -15.74 10.90
C SER A 737 -11.04 -15.77 10.80
N SER A 738 -10.33 -15.98 11.91
CA SER A 738 -8.88 -16.14 11.92
C SER A 738 -8.46 -17.39 11.17
N VAL A 739 -9.08 -18.54 11.43
CA VAL A 739 -8.82 -19.80 10.70
C VAL A 739 -9.09 -19.64 9.20
N ARG A 740 -10.24 -19.03 8.84
CA ARG A 740 -10.60 -18.78 7.44
C ARG A 740 -9.53 -17.93 6.73
N LEU A 741 -9.17 -16.78 7.31
CA LEU A 741 -8.23 -15.84 6.71
C LEU A 741 -6.80 -16.37 6.65
N MET A 742 -6.37 -17.13 7.66
CA MET A 742 -5.07 -17.78 7.64
C MET A 742 -5.04 -18.86 6.55
N LEU A 743 -6.07 -19.71 6.41
CA LEU A 743 -6.14 -20.67 5.30
C LEU A 743 -6.15 -19.99 3.94
N GLU A 744 -6.94 -18.94 3.77
CA GLU A 744 -6.96 -18.12 2.56
C GLU A 744 -5.55 -17.56 2.25
N HIS A 745 -4.88 -16.98 3.24
CA HIS A 745 -3.52 -16.45 3.11
C HIS A 745 -2.49 -17.52 2.73
N LEU A 746 -2.58 -18.71 3.32
CA LEU A 746 -1.65 -19.79 3.06
C LEU A 746 -1.83 -20.38 1.66
N LEU A 747 -3.08 -20.56 1.21
CA LEU A 747 -3.40 -21.25 -0.04
C LEU A 747 -3.37 -20.33 -1.27
N GLN A 748 -3.69 -19.04 -1.13
CA GLN A 748 -3.82 -18.10 -2.26
C GLN A 748 -2.53 -17.88 -3.08
N ALA A 749 -1.36 -18.20 -2.51
CA ALA A 749 -0.09 -18.09 -3.22
C ALA A 749 0.02 -19.10 -4.37
N ASP A 750 -0.63 -20.27 -4.22
CA ASP A 750 -0.51 -21.40 -5.14
C ASP A 750 -1.84 -21.74 -5.85
N PHE A 751 -2.98 -21.37 -5.24
CA PHE A 751 -4.32 -21.77 -5.65
C PHE A 751 -5.31 -20.59 -5.69
N THR A 752 -6.32 -20.70 -6.55
CA THR A 752 -7.49 -19.81 -6.51
C THR A 752 -8.44 -20.27 -5.39
N VAL A 753 -8.74 -19.38 -4.44
CA VAL A 753 -9.53 -19.73 -3.25
C VAL A 753 -10.76 -18.84 -3.14
N LEU A 754 -11.93 -19.44 -3.05
CA LEU A 754 -13.16 -18.72 -2.75
C LEU A 754 -13.39 -18.65 -1.23
N SER A 755 -13.50 -17.44 -0.68
CA SER A 755 -13.77 -17.24 0.74
C SER A 755 -14.83 -16.17 1.02
N ASN A 756 -15.51 -16.26 2.17
CA ASN A 756 -16.52 -15.28 2.58
C ASN A 756 -15.90 -13.90 2.82
N ARG A 757 -16.57 -12.83 2.36
CA ARG A 757 -16.16 -11.44 2.60
C ARG A 757 -16.53 -11.03 4.02
N GLY A 758 -15.56 -10.55 4.79
CA GLY A 758 -15.80 -10.06 6.15
C GLY A 758 -16.56 -11.08 7.02
N ASN A 759 -17.74 -10.69 7.52
CA ASN A 759 -18.63 -11.53 8.34
C ASN A 759 -19.86 -12.07 7.56
N HIS A 760 -19.76 -12.21 6.23
CA HIS A 760 -20.82 -12.78 5.39
C HIS A 760 -20.96 -14.31 5.55
N ASN A 761 -21.30 -14.76 6.76
CA ASN A 761 -21.35 -16.16 7.20
C ASN A 761 -22.75 -16.60 7.67
N THR A 762 -23.77 -15.75 7.48
CA THR A 762 -25.15 -15.98 7.94
C THR A 762 -25.95 -16.82 6.96
N ARG A 763 -27.16 -17.24 7.35
CA ARG A 763 -28.01 -18.08 6.50
C ARG A 763 -28.27 -17.48 5.12
N LEU A 764 -28.38 -16.15 5.01
CA LEU A 764 -28.57 -15.47 3.74
C LEU A 764 -27.32 -15.51 2.84
N ALA A 765 -26.12 -15.50 3.44
CA ALA A 765 -24.87 -15.36 2.71
C ALA A 765 -24.35 -16.68 2.15
N ILE A 766 -24.52 -17.80 2.85
CA ILE A 766 -23.97 -19.10 2.42
C ILE A 766 -24.42 -19.49 1.00
N PRO A 767 -25.72 -19.41 0.62
CA PRO A 767 -26.11 -19.76 -0.74
C PRO A 767 -25.48 -18.85 -1.80
N LEU A 768 -25.22 -17.57 -1.49
CA LEU A 768 -24.47 -16.71 -2.42
C LEU A 768 -23.05 -17.25 -2.68
N TYR A 769 -22.33 -17.67 -1.65
CA TYR A 769 -20.96 -18.20 -1.83
C TYR A 769 -20.95 -19.56 -2.51
N LEU A 770 -21.97 -20.39 -2.31
CA LEU A 770 -22.11 -21.62 -3.09
C LEU A 770 -22.47 -21.31 -4.55
N ASN A 771 -23.26 -20.26 -4.81
CA ASN A 771 -23.49 -19.79 -6.17
C ASN A 771 -22.21 -19.26 -6.82
N LYS A 772 -21.30 -18.65 -6.04
CA LYS A 772 -19.98 -18.20 -6.51
C LYS A 772 -19.00 -19.33 -6.86
N LEU A 773 -19.33 -20.61 -6.59
CA LEU A 773 -18.55 -21.74 -7.11
C LEU A 773 -18.53 -21.79 -8.65
N VAL A 774 -19.45 -21.08 -9.31
CA VAL A 774 -19.42 -20.85 -10.77
C VAL A 774 -18.15 -20.12 -11.25
N GLN A 775 -17.38 -19.50 -10.34
CA GLN A 775 -16.05 -18.95 -10.65
C GLN A 775 -14.98 -20.04 -10.83
N SER A 776 -15.30 -21.30 -10.50
CA SER A 776 -14.38 -22.44 -10.53
C SER A 776 -13.07 -22.25 -9.74
N PRO A 777 -13.13 -21.84 -8.46
CA PRO A 777 -11.93 -21.75 -7.63
C PRO A 777 -11.32 -23.15 -7.42
N ASP A 778 -10.02 -23.24 -7.20
CA ASP A 778 -9.36 -24.51 -6.87
C ASP A 778 -9.84 -25.08 -5.52
N ALA A 779 -10.18 -24.19 -4.57
CA ALA A 779 -10.77 -24.55 -3.28
C ALA A 779 -11.78 -23.51 -2.79
N ALA A 780 -12.68 -23.90 -1.88
CA ALA A 780 -13.54 -22.96 -1.16
C ALA A 780 -13.33 -23.08 0.35
N VAL A 781 -13.10 -21.95 1.03
CA VAL A 781 -12.92 -21.87 2.49
C VAL A 781 -14.00 -20.98 3.09
N LEU A 782 -15.03 -21.62 3.64
CA LEU A 782 -16.26 -20.97 4.07
C LEU A 782 -16.41 -20.89 5.60
N GLU A 783 -16.63 -19.68 6.11
CA GLU A 783 -17.03 -19.49 7.50
C GLU A 783 -18.56 -19.60 7.64
N VAL A 784 -19.02 -20.37 8.62
CA VAL A 784 -20.43 -20.69 8.86
C VAL A 784 -20.86 -20.29 10.27
N SER A 785 -21.80 -19.35 10.36
CA SER A 785 -22.35 -18.89 11.64
C SER A 785 -23.32 -19.89 12.28
N ILE A 786 -23.54 -19.74 13.59
CA ILE A 786 -24.58 -20.50 14.30
C ILE A 786 -25.98 -20.28 13.72
N ASN A 787 -26.24 -19.10 13.12
CA ASN A 787 -27.51 -18.80 12.47
C ASN A 787 -27.74 -19.65 11.22
N ALA A 788 -26.69 -19.91 10.43
CA ALA A 788 -26.75 -20.79 9.26
C ALA A 788 -26.94 -22.27 9.65
N LEU A 789 -26.36 -22.70 10.78
CA LEU A 789 -26.50 -24.07 11.29
C LEU A 789 -27.82 -24.32 12.03
N ASN A 790 -28.47 -23.28 12.54
CA ASN A 790 -29.73 -23.38 13.27
C ASN A 790 -30.98 -23.12 12.42
N SER A 791 -30.90 -23.27 11.08
CA SER A 791 -32.08 -23.04 10.24
C SER A 791 -33.16 -24.09 10.53
N ARG A 792 -34.38 -23.62 10.76
CA ARG A 792 -35.54 -24.45 11.15
C ARG A 792 -36.40 -24.87 9.96
N ASP A 793 -36.32 -24.14 8.86
CA ASP A 793 -37.07 -24.35 7.62
C ASP A 793 -36.43 -25.42 6.73
N ARG A 794 -35.10 -25.40 6.57
CA ARG A 794 -34.36 -26.26 5.61
C ARG A 794 -33.31 -27.17 6.26
N GLY A 795 -33.25 -27.21 7.59
CA GLY A 795 -32.14 -27.86 8.30
C GLY A 795 -30.85 -27.02 8.27
N PRO A 796 -29.72 -27.56 8.73
CA PRO A 796 -28.47 -26.82 8.79
C PRO A 796 -27.94 -26.61 7.38
N GLN A 797 -27.49 -25.40 7.05
CA GLN A 797 -26.93 -25.12 5.73
C GLN A 797 -25.62 -25.86 5.43
N ALA A 798 -25.05 -26.54 6.42
CA ALA A 798 -24.01 -27.55 6.19
C ALA A 798 -24.42 -28.58 5.14
N ASN A 799 -25.70 -28.99 5.10
CA ASN A 799 -26.22 -29.94 4.11
C ASN A 799 -26.21 -29.39 2.69
N LEU A 800 -26.23 -28.07 2.53
CA LEU A 800 -26.09 -27.40 1.24
C LEU A 800 -24.60 -27.20 0.88
N ILE A 801 -23.77 -26.87 1.87
CA ILE A 801 -22.32 -26.68 1.68
C ILE A 801 -21.64 -27.99 1.28
N GLN A 802 -22.07 -29.10 1.87
CA GLN A 802 -21.48 -30.42 1.70
C GLN A 802 -19.94 -30.39 1.82
N PRO A 803 -19.36 -29.98 2.97
CA PRO A 803 -17.92 -29.82 3.06
C PRO A 803 -17.15 -31.13 2.89
N ASN A 804 -15.92 -31.03 2.42
CA ASN A 804 -14.91 -32.10 2.47
C ASN A 804 -14.21 -32.10 3.83
N ILE A 805 -13.98 -30.90 4.38
CA ILE A 805 -13.39 -30.70 5.71
C ILE A 805 -14.30 -29.79 6.50
N ALA A 806 -14.71 -30.19 7.70
CA ALA A 806 -15.50 -29.37 8.61
C ALA A 806 -14.73 -29.15 9.91
N ILE A 807 -14.67 -27.90 10.38
CA ILE A 807 -13.91 -27.49 11.57
C ILE A 807 -14.85 -26.88 12.60
N VAL A 808 -14.78 -27.34 13.84
CA VAL A 808 -15.35 -26.63 14.99
C VAL A 808 -14.19 -26.13 15.86
N THR A 809 -13.95 -24.82 15.85
CA THR A 809 -12.85 -24.20 16.59
C THR A 809 -13.15 -24.03 18.09
N SER A 810 -14.42 -23.82 18.45
CA SER A 810 -14.88 -23.68 19.85
C SER A 810 -16.41 -23.78 19.97
N ALA A 811 -16.91 -24.15 21.16
CA ALA A 811 -18.34 -24.17 21.48
C ALA A 811 -18.61 -23.54 22.85
N ASP A 812 -18.43 -22.21 22.94
CA ASP A 812 -18.55 -21.44 24.18
C ASP A 812 -19.74 -20.48 24.21
N TYR A 813 -20.01 -19.92 25.39
CA TYR A 813 -20.96 -18.82 25.62
C TYR A 813 -20.63 -17.57 24.79
N ALA A 814 -21.18 -17.49 23.58
CA ALA A 814 -21.14 -16.35 22.68
C ALA A 814 -22.49 -16.24 21.95
N HIS A 815 -23.03 -15.02 21.80
CA HIS A 815 -24.32 -14.75 21.14
C HIS A 815 -25.55 -15.37 21.84
N MET A 816 -25.74 -15.11 23.14
CA MET A 816 -26.77 -15.73 23.99
C MET A 816 -28.20 -15.20 23.78
N ARG A 817 -28.48 -14.38 22.76
CA ARG A 817 -29.87 -13.95 22.44
C ARG A 817 -30.69 -15.16 21.94
N GLY A 818 -31.20 -15.97 22.85
CA GLY A 818 -32.21 -17.01 22.57
C GLY A 818 -31.94 -18.42 23.10
N THR A 819 -30.80 -18.73 23.74
CA THR A 819 -30.56 -20.03 24.40
C THR A 819 -29.75 -19.85 25.69
N LYS A 820 -30.08 -20.61 26.73
CA LYS A 820 -29.46 -20.53 28.08
C LYS A 820 -28.50 -21.69 28.38
N ASP A 821 -28.25 -22.57 27.40
CA ASP A 821 -27.57 -23.86 27.62
C ASP A 821 -26.42 -24.07 26.63
N LEU A 822 -25.21 -24.30 27.16
CA LEU A 822 -24.00 -24.57 26.39
C LEU A 822 -24.13 -25.84 25.55
N SER A 823 -24.84 -26.86 26.06
CA SER A 823 -25.11 -28.11 25.36
C SER A 823 -25.87 -27.87 24.05
N ILE A 824 -26.75 -26.86 24.01
CA ILE A 824 -27.50 -26.46 22.81
C ILE A 824 -26.56 -25.79 21.80
N ILE A 825 -25.66 -24.91 22.25
CA ILE A 825 -24.67 -24.27 21.37
C ILE A 825 -23.77 -25.33 20.73
N ALA A 826 -23.26 -26.28 21.54
CA ALA A 826 -22.46 -27.41 21.09
C ALA A 826 -23.21 -28.27 20.07
N LYS A 827 -24.46 -28.67 20.37
CA LYS A 827 -25.33 -29.42 19.45
C LYS A 827 -25.49 -28.69 18.12
N VAL A 828 -25.84 -27.39 18.15
CA VAL A 828 -26.07 -26.60 16.94
C VAL A 828 -24.79 -26.43 16.11
N LYS A 829 -23.63 -26.19 16.74
CA LYS A 829 -22.35 -26.09 16.01
C LYS A 829 -21.93 -27.44 15.44
N GLY A 830 -22.12 -28.52 16.18
CA GLY A 830 -21.87 -29.88 15.71
C GLY A 830 -22.68 -30.23 14.46
N ARG A 831 -23.81 -29.54 14.21
CA ARG A 831 -24.57 -29.71 12.97
C ARG A 831 -23.80 -29.37 11.70
N ILE A 832 -22.63 -28.72 11.79
CA ILE A 832 -21.74 -28.56 10.64
C ILE A 832 -21.32 -29.91 10.04
N PHE A 833 -21.21 -30.95 10.88
CA PHE A 833 -20.88 -32.30 10.43
C PHE A 833 -22.05 -33.02 9.76
N GLU A 834 -23.28 -32.51 9.89
CA GLU A 834 -24.43 -33.13 9.23
C GLU A 834 -24.29 -33.16 7.70
N GLY A 835 -23.60 -32.15 7.14
CA GLY A 835 -23.33 -32.07 5.71
C GLY A 835 -21.97 -32.63 5.28
N LEU A 836 -21.13 -33.08 6.20
CA LEU A 836 -19.80 -33.58 5.84
C LEU A 836 -19.92 -34.76 4.87
N LEU A 837 -19.23 -34.69 3.73
CA LEU A 837 -19.30 -35.74 2.71
C LEU A 837 -18.75 -37.07 3.23
N PRO A 838 -19.20 -38.22 2.69
CA PRO A 838 -18.61 -39.52 3.00
C PRO A 838 -17.09 -39.51 2.80
N GLY A 839 -16.34 -40.02 3.77
CA GLY A 839 -14.86 -39.99 3.77
C GLY A 839 -14.25 -38.62 4.11
N GLY A 840 -15.07 -37.58 4.34
CA GLY A 840 -14.59 -36.25 4.71
C GLY A 840 -13.90 -36.23 6.08
N THR A 841 -13.31 -35.08 6.43
CA THR A 841 -12.58 -34.92 7.70
C THR A 841 -13.28 -33.93 8.63
N ALA A 842 -13.58 -34.38 9.86
CA ALA A 842 -14.00 -33.54 10.96
C ALA A 842 -12.77 -33.14 11.79
N ILE A 843 -12.57 -31.84 12.00
CA ILE A 843 -11.45 -31.31 12.80
C ILE A 843 -12.01 -30.62 14.06
N LEU A 844 -11.58 -31.07 15.23
CA LEU A 844 -12.04 -30.59 16.53
C LEU A 844 -10.93 -30.10 17.44
N ASN A 845 -11.18 -28.98 18.11
CA ASN A 845 -10.38 -28.57 19.25
C ASN A 845 -10.74 -29.43 20.48
N GLN A 846 -9.78 -30.18 21.00
CA GLN A 846 -9.96 -31.00 22.19
C GLN A 846 -9.90 -30.19 23.49
N ASP A 847 -9.41 -28.95 23.45
CA ASP A 847 -9.26 -28.11 24.64
C ASP A 847 -10.53 -27.34 25.02
N MET A 848 -11.61 -27.49 24.24
CA MET A 848 -12.94 -27.00 24.57
C MET A 848 -13.41 -27.52 25.94
N GLU A 849 -14.47 -26.90 26.47
CA GLU A 849 -15.16 -27.42 27.64
C GLU A 849 -15.62 -28.88 27.40
N GLU A 850 -15.46 -29.72 28.43
CA GLU A 850 -15.55 -31.19 28.32
C GLU A 850 -16.94 -31.67 27.85
N GLU A 851 -18.01 -31.09 28.38
CA GLU A 851 -19.38 -31.41 27.94
C GLU A 851 -19.57 -31.03 26.47
N SER A 852 -19.08 -29.86 26.08
CA SER A 852 -19.18 -29.35 24.70
C SER A 852 -18.38 -30.20 23.71
N PHE A 853 -17.14 -30.56 24.06
CA PHE A 853 -16.31 -31.45 23.27
C PHE A 853 -16.97 -32.83 23.11
N GLY A 854 -17.46 -33.42 24.19
CA GLY A 854 -18.14 -34.73 24.15
C GLY A 854 -19.36 -34.74 23.23
N ILE A 855 -20.18 -33.69 23.26
CA ILE A 855 -21.34 -33.54 22.39
C ILE A 855 -20.92 -33.42 20.92
N VAL A 856 -19.99 -32.52 20.62
CA VAL A 856 -19.58 -32.23 19.24
C VAL A 856 -18.84 -33.43 18.63
N LYS A 857 -17.97 -34.08 19.40
CA LYS A 857 -17.28 -35.32 19.03
C LYS A 857 -18.26 -36.43 18.69
N LYS A 858 -19.25 -36.67 19.55
CA LYS A 858 -20.28 -37.70 19.29
C LYS A 858 -21.03 -37.46 17.97
N ILE A 859 -21.39 -36.21 17.67
CA ILE A 859 -22.06 -35.86 16.42
C ILE A 859 -21.16 -36.13 15.20
N ALA A 860 -19.84 -35.90 15.32
CA ALA A 860 -18.88 -36.22 14.25
C ALA A 860 -18.71 -37.74 14.06
N GLU A 861 -18.59 -38.50 15.15
CA GLU A 861 -18.43 -39.97 15.12
C GLU A 861 -19.64 -40.67 14.46
N GLU A 862 -20.84 -40.11 14.58
CA GLU A 862 -22.05 -40.61 13.93
C GLU A 862 -22.02 -40.49 12.38
N ARG A 863 -21.01 -39.84 11.78
CA ARG A 863 -20.99 -39.50 10.35
C ARG A 863 -20.14 -40.40 9.44
N GLN A 864 -19.49 -41.45 9.94
CA GLN A 864 -18.56 -42.29 9.15
C GLN A 864 -17.45 -41.48 8.45
N VAL A 865 -16.84 -40.56 9.20
CA VAL A 865 -15.83 -39.61 8.71
C VAL A 865 -14.52 -39.80 9.46
N THR A 866 -13.42 -39.28 8.91
CA THR A 866 -12.15 -39.19 9.63
C THR A 866 -12.27 -38.08 10.67
N LEU A 867 -12.15 -38.41 11.95
CA LEU A 867 -12.10 -37.43 13.04
C LEU A 867 -10.64 -37.15 13.41
N LEU A 868 -10.22 -35.90 13.28
CA LEU A 868 -8.93 -35.41 13.74
C LEU A 868 -9.13 -34.37 14.84
N THR A 869 -8.26 -34.42 15.85
CA THR A 869 -8.32 -33.58 17.04
C THR A 869 -6.99 -32.87 17.27
N TYR A 870 -7.06 -31.65 17.80
CA TYR A 870 -5.87 -30.91 18.18
C TYR A 870 -5.97 -30.36 19.61
N SER A 871 -4.83 -30.20 20.27
CA SER A 871 -4.73 -29.68 21.64
C SER A 871 -3.50 -28.79 21.81
N LEU A 872 -3.74 -27.53 22.18
CA LEU A 872 -2.74 -26.60 22.67
C LEU A 872 -2.30 -26.95 24.11
N LYS A 873 -3.16 -27.59 24.91
CA LYS A 873 -2.82 -28.09 26.27
C LYS A 873 -1.97 -29.37 26.26
N GLY A 874 -1.69 -29.93 25.07
CA GLY A 874 -0.83 -31.10 24.93
C GLY A 874 -1.51 -32.43 25.29
N ALA A 875 -2.83 -32.55 25.14
CA ALA A 875 -3.55 -33.78 25.43
C ALA A 875 -2.97 -34.97 24.65
N GLU A 876 -2.60 -36.06 25.33
CA GLU A 876 -1.97 -37.22 24.71
C GLU A 876 -2.87 -37.96 23.72
N THR A 877 -4.18 -37.79 23.86
CA THR A 877 -5.19 -38.39 22.98
C THR A 877 -5.51 -37.55 21.75
N ALA A 878 -4.94 -36.35 21.62
CA ALA A 878 -5.11 -35.51 20.44
C ALA A 878 -4.16 -35.93 19.31
N ASP A 879 -4.63 -35.88 18.06
CA ASP A 879 -3.83 -36.23 16.88
C ASP A 879 -2.67 -35.25 16.65
N LEU A 880 -2.93 -33.95 16.88
CA LEU A 880 -1.95 -32.88 16.84
C LEU A 880 -1.84 -32.22 18.21
N ARG A 881 -0.66 -32.28 18.82
CA ARG A 881 -0.44 -31.72 20.17
C ARG A 881 0.67 -30.69 20.19
N LEU A 882 0.50 -29.68 21.03
CA LEU A 882 1.58 -28.74 21.33
C LEU A 882 2.69 -29.45 22.12
N ILE A 883 3.93 -29.23 21.67
CA ILE A 883 5.15 -29.59 22.40
C ILE A 883 5.71 -28.36 23.12
N GLN A 884 5.72 -27.21 22.44
CA GLN A 884 6.23 -25.97 23.00
C GLN A 884 5.55 -24.77 22.36
N LEU A 885 5.13 -23.82 23.20
CA LEU A 885 4.72 -22.49 22.77
C LEU A 885 5.67 -21.48 23.41
N LYS A 886 6.38 -20.73 22.58
CA LYS A 886 7.34 -19.71 23.04
C LYS A 886 6.87 -18.33 22.59
N SER A 887 6.38 -17.56 23.56
CA SER A 887 6.05 -16.15 23.36
C SER A 887 7.35 -15.34 23.32
N LEU A 888 7.62 -14.65 22.22
CA LEU A 888 8.67 -13.65 22.07
C LEU A 888 8.04 -12.25 22.06
N LYS A 889 8.84 -11.17 22.08
CA LYS A 889 8.29 -9.80 22.12
C LYS A 889 7.28 -9.54 20.99
N GLU A 890 7.65 -9.88 19.76
CA GLU A 890 6.85 -9.59 18.56
C GLU A 890 6.35 -10.83 17.82
N LEU A 891 6.85 -12.01 18.17
CA LEU A 891 6.58 -13.28 17.50
C LEU A 891 6.12 -14.34 18.49
N THR A 892 5.45 -15.37 17.98
CA THR A 892 5.15 -16.59 18.73
C THR A 892 5.67 -17.77 17.93
N GLU A 893 6.51 -18.59 18.56
CA GLU A 893 7.02 -19.84 17.99
C GLU A 893 6.20 -21.02 18.53
N VAL A 894 5.71 -21.85 17.61
CA VAL A 894 4.84 -22.99 17.90
C VAL A 894 5.54 -24.26 17.44
N THR A 895 5.80 -25.16 18.37
CA THR A 895 6.27 -26.51 18.08
C THR A 895 5.16 -27.51 18.40
N VAL A 896 4.75 -28.28 17.40
CA VAL A 896 3.71 -29.30 17.50
C VAL A 896 4.25 -30.68 17.12
N GLU A 897 3.55 -31.71 17.55
CA GLU A 897 3.82 -33.08 17.16
C GLU A 897 2.57 -33.70 16.51
N TYR A 898 2.77 -34.29 15.34
CA TYR A 898 1.77 -35.03 14.57
C TYR A 898 2.40 -36.33 14.08
N GLN A 899 1.76 -37.47 14.34
CA GLN A 899 2.25 -38.80 13.93
C GLN A 899 3.73 -39.04 14.31
N ASN A 900 4.12 -38.67 15.54
CA ASN A 900 5.50 -38.76 16.04
C ASN A 900 6.56 -37.93 15.27
N ARG A 901 6.13 -36.95 14.46
CA ARG A 901 7.01 -35.97 13.83
C ARG A 901 6.77 -34.60 14.43
N ARG A 902 7.85 -33.84 14.63
CA ARG A 902 7.80 -32.48 15.17
C ARG A 902 7.86 -31.46 14.05
N TYR A 903 7.00 -30.46 14.14
CA TYR A 903 6.95 -29.32 13.21
C TYR A 903 7.08 -28.05 14.03
N THR A 904 7.92 -27.13 13.57
CA THR A 904 8.12 -25.82 14.22
C THR A 904 7.89 -24.72 13.20
N TYR A 905 7.10 -23.72 13.58
CA TYR A 905 6.82 -22.56 12.75
C TYR A 905 6.59 -21.32 13.61
N GLN A 906 6.68 -20.16 12.97
CA GLN A 906 6.56 -18.85 13.63
C GLN A 906 5.40 -18.06 13.04
N MET A 907 4.78 -17.23 13.88
CA MET A 907 3.74 -16.29 13.48
C MET A 907 3.93 -14.95 14.19
N THR A 908 3.49 -13.86 13.54
CA THR A 908 3.48 -12.53 14.15
C THR A 908 2.50 -12.47 15.30
N MET A 909 2.93 -11.82 16.39
CA MET A 909 2.21 -11.57 17.65
C MET A 909 0.98 -12.46 17.89
N GLY A 910 1.23 -13.72 18.25
CA GLY A 910 0.19 -14.70 18.50
C GLY A 910 -0.22 -14.76 19.98
N SER A 911 -1.53 -14.76 20.24
CA SER A 911 -2.09 -15.25 21.51
C SER A 911 -2.18 -16.79 21.51
N GLU A 912 -2.42 -17.41 22.67
CA GLU A 912 -2.79 -18.84 22.75
C GLU A 912 -3.86 -19.21 21.72
N GLY A 913 -4.93 -18.41 21.59
CA GLY A 913 -5.99 -18.63 20.61
C GLY A 913 -5.55 -18.53 19.15
N MET A 914 -4.51 -17.76 18.80
CA MET A 914 -3.97 -17.75 17.43
C MET A 914 -3.14 -19.00 17.15
N ALA A 915 -2.35 -19.46 18.13
CA ALA A 915 -1.66 -20.74 18.04
C ALA A 915 -2.66 -21.91 17.96
N GLU A 916 -3.73 -21.89 18.75
CA GLU A 916 -4.80 -22.88 18.69
C GLU A 916 -5.46 -22.93 17.29
N ASN A 917 -5.72 -21.77 16.68
CA ASN A 917 -6.22 -21.70 15.32
C ASN A 917 -5.20 -22.27 14.30
N SER A 918 -3.90 -22.07 14.49
CA SER A 918 -2.87 -22.64 13.60
C SER A 918 -2.77 -24.16 13.67
N LEU A 919 -3.12 -24.77 14.82
CA LEU A 919 -3.24 -26.22 14.93
C LEU A 919 -4.41 -26.76 14.07
N ALA A 920 -5.54 -26.07 14.03
CA ALA A 920 -6.65 -26.43 13.12
C ALA A 920 -6.22 -26.35 11.65
N ILE A 921 -5.44 -25.32 11.31
CA ILE A 921 -4.90 -25.09 9.97
C ILE A 921 -3.92 -26.19 9.58
N PHE A 922 -3.02 -26.59 10.47
CA PHE A 922 -2.12 -27.71 10.26
C PHE A 922 -2.88 -28.97 9.84
N LEU A 923 -3.90 -29.37 10.61
CA LEU A 923 -4.71 -30.55 10.29
C LEU A 923 -5.50 -30.38 8.98
N THR A 924 -5.90 -29.16 8.65
CA THR A 924 -6.56 -28.86 7.37
C THR A 924 -5.59 -29.05 6.19
N LEU A 925 -4.35 -28.57 6.29
CA LEU A 925 -3.33 -28.75 5.26
C LEU A 925 -3.02 -30.23 5.04
N VAL A 926 -2.86 -30.99 6.11
CA VAL A 926 -2.69 -32.46 6.04
C VAL A 926 -3.88 -33.11 5.34
N SER A 927 -5.11 -32.72 5.69
CA SER A 927 -6.33 -33.27 5.12
C SER A 927 -6.52 -32.92 3.64
N LEU A 928 -5.93 -31.79 3.18
CA LEU A 928 -5.86 -31.39 1.78
C LEU A 928 -4.68 -32.04 1.02
N GLY A 929 -3.86 -32.86 1.69
CA GLY A 929 -2.69 -33.50 1.08
C GLY A 929 -1.49 -32.58 0.87
N LEU A 930 -1.44 -31.45 1.57
CA LEU A 930 -0.36 -30.48 1.49
C LEU A 930 0.65 -30.71 2.63
N GLU A 931 1.94 -30.51 2.34
CA GLU A 931 3.01 -30.60 3.33
C GLU A 931 2.97 -29.38 4.27
N PRO A 932 2.62 -29.54 5.57
CA PRO A 932 2.38 -28.38 6.45
C PRO A 932 3.58 -27.45 6.58
N GLU A 933 4.80 -27.99 6.59
CA GLU A 933 6.04 -27.21 6.71
C GLU A 933 6.21 -26.18 5.59
N ALA A 934 5.80 -26.53 4.35
CA ALA A 934 5.90 -25.65 3.19
C ALA A 934 4.95 -24.43 3.25
N TYR A 935 3.85 -24.56 3.99
CA TYR A 935 2.81 -23.53 4.07
C TYR A 935 2.89 -22.74 5.36
N LEU A 936 3.08 -23.38 6.53
CA LEU A 936 3.00 -22.72 7.83
C LEU A 936 4.07 -21.65 8.06
N SER A 937 5.22 -21.73 7.38
CA SER A 937 6.23 -20.68 7.39
C SER A 937 5.70 -19.32 6.90
N ARG A 938 4.68 -19.32 6.01
CA ARG A 938 4.04 -18.12 5.48
C ARG A 938 3.17 -17.38 6.50
N LEU A 939 2.87 -18.00 7.65
CA LEU A 939 2.16 -17.34 8.76
C LEU A 939 2.95 -16.18 9.38
N LEU A 940 4.27 -16.12 9.17
CA LEU A 940 5.07 -14.96 9.56
C LEU A 940 4.70 -13.67 8.80
N ALA A 941 4.16 -13.80 7.60
CA ALA A 941 3.67 -12.67 6.79
C ALA A 941 2.15 -12.45 6.90
N PHE A 942 1.44 -13.25 7.71
CA PHE A 942 0.00 -13.14 7.86
C PHE A 942 -0.37 -11.89 8.66
N GLN A 943 -1.33 -11.12 8.15
CA GLN A 943 -1.93 -10.01 8.89
C GLN A 943 -3.37 -10.37 9.28
N SER A 944 -3.69 -10.24 10.56
CA SER A 944 -5.04 -10.44 11.08
C SER A 944 -5.99 -9.34 10.59
N LEU A 945 -7.29 -9.50 10.87
CA LEU A 945 -8.25 -8.41 10.67
C LEU A 945 -7.81 -7.19 11.50
N PRO A 946 -8.07 -5.96 11.03
CA PRO A 946 -7.88 -4.78 11.84
C PRO A 946 -8.54 -4.95 13.21
N LYS A 947 -7.82 -4.59 14.28
CA LYS A 947 -8.28 -4.66 15.67
C LYS A 947 -8.46 -6.08 16.22
N VAL A 948 -7.81 -7.08 15.63
CA VAL A 948 -7.69 -8.44 16.21
C VAL A 948 -6.24 -8.64 16.62
N MET A 949 -5.96 -8.52 17.91
CA MET A 949 -4.59 -8.55 18.46
C MET A 949 -3.61 -7.63 17.71
N ALA A 950 -4.09 -6.51 17.18
CA ALA A 950 -3.27 -5.59 16.40
C ALA A 950 -2.35 -4.80 17.33
N SER A 951 -1.06 -4.78 17.04
CA SER A 951 -0.10 -4.04 17.87
C SER A 951 0.18 -2.68 17.27
N HIS A 952 0.16 -1.66 18.13
CA HIS A 952 0.48 -0.30 17.80
C HIS A 952 1.48 0.24 18.82
N THR A 953 2.64 0.69 18.35
CA THR A 953 3.61 1.40 19.18
C THR A 953 3.58 2.88 18.82
N GLY A 954 3.84 3.73 19.81
CA GLY A 954 3.86 5.17 19.61
C GLY A 954 3.83 5.90 20.93
N TYR A 955 3.37 7.15 20.90
CA TYR A 955 3.37 8.01 22.06
C TYR A 955 1.96 8.51 22.39
N LEU A 956 1.54 8.29 23.63
CA LEU A 956 0.34 8.89 24.22
C LEU A 956 0.77 9.88 25.28
N ASP A 957 0.30 11.12 25.17
CA ASP A 957 0.69 12.22 26.06
C ASP A 957 2.21 12.34 26.27
N GLY A 958 2.97 12.10 25.19
CA GLY A 958 4.44 12.13 25.21
C GLY A 958 5.13 10.95 25.89
N LYS A 959 4.40 9.92 26.32
CA LYS A 959 4.93 8.67 26.88
C LYS A 959 4.95 7.57 25.83
N GLU A 960 6.05 6.84 25.72
CA GLU A 960 6.10 5.68 24.82
C GLU A 960 5.17 4.59 25.33
N VAL A 961 4.31 4.08 24.45
CA VAL A 961 3.33 3.05 24.78
C VAL A 961 3.26 2.00 23.67
N ALA A 962 2.93 0.78 24.07
CA ALA A 962 2.46 -0.28 23.20
C ALA A 962 0.99 -0.56 23.48
N ILE A 963 0.18 -0.58 22.42
CA ILE A 963 -1.26 -0.85 22.48
C ILE A 963 -1.53 -2.15 21.72
N ILE A 964 -2.06 -3.14 22.43
CA ILE A 964 -2.69 -4.32 21.85
C ILE A 964 -4.17 -3.98 21.62
N ASP A 965 -4.53 -3.68 20.39
CA ASP A 965 -5.90 -3.41 19.95
C ASP A 965 -6.60 -4.72 19.55
N ASP A 966 -7.45 -5.22 20.44
CA ASP A 966 -8.31 -6.38 20.21
C ASP A 966 -9.81 -5.99 20.27
N THR A 967 -10.12 -4.78 19.79
CA THR A 967 -11.48 -4.19 19.82
C THR A 967 -12.38 -4.59 18.65
N HIS A 968 -12.03 -5.59 17.85
CA HIS A 968 -12.89 -6.08 16.76
C HIS A 968 -14.23 -6.62 17.28
N ASN A 969 -14.19 -7.47 18.31
CA ASN A 969 -15.36 -8.00 19.00
C ASN A 969 -14.96 -8.56 20.38
N ALA A 970 -15.94 -8.84 21.23
CA ALA A 970 -15.71 -9.49 22.52
C ALA A 970 -16.75 -10.58 22.83
N ALA A 971 -16.22 -11.67 23.36
CA ALA A 971 -16.89 -12.75 24.08
C ALA A 971 -15.99 -13.16 25.25
N ILE A 972 -16.55 -13.78 26.30
CA ILE A 972 -15.78 -14.14 27.51
C ILE A 972 -14.50 -14.94 27.20
N PRO A 973 -14.52 -16.00 26.34
CA PRO A 973 -13.29 -16.71 26.00
C PRO A 973 -12.26 -15.82 25.30
N SER A 974 -12.69 -14.94 24.39
CA SER A 974 -11.76 -14.00 23.73
C SER A 974 -11.19 -12.98 24.72
N MET A 975 -11.97 -12.50 25.70
CA MET A 975 -11.49 -11.60 26.76
C MET A 975 -10.36 -12.25 27.55
N ILE A 976 -10.58 -13.49 27.97
CA ILE A 976 -9.58 -14.29 28.68
C ILE A 976 -8.31 -14.45 27.83
N ASN A 977 -8.45 -14.81 26.56
CA ASN A 977 -7.33 -14.93 25.63
C ASN A 977 -6.54 -13.62 25.47
N GLY A 978 -7.23 -12.49 25.31
CA GLY A 978 -6.59 -11.17 25.20
C GLY A 978 -5.83 -10.79 26.47
N ILE A 979 -6.41 -11.03 27.65
CA ILE A 979 -5.77 -10.75 28.94
C ILE A 979 -4.54 -11.65 29.17
N ARG A 980 -4.60 -12.93 28.77
CA ARG A 980 -3.44 -13.82 28.85
C ARG A 980 -2.33 -13.41 27.90
N ALA A 981 -2.66 -13.07 26.66
CA ALA A 981 -1.68 -12.55 25.71
C ALA A 981 -1.02 -11.28 26.25
N PHE A 982 -1.80 -10.36 26.82
CA PHE A 982 -1.26 -9.20 27.53
C PHE A 982 -0.34 -9.60 28.68
N SER A 983 -0.75 -10.58 29.50
CA SER A 983 0.02 -11.08 30.65
C SER A 983 1.40 -11.58 30.23
N GLU A 984 1.47 -12.40 29.18
CA GLU A 984 2.75 -12.86 28.61
C GLU A 984 3.63 -11.72 28.10
N LYS A 985 3.03 -10.61 27.64
CA LYS A 985 3.79 -9.47 27.15
C LYS A 985 4.28 -8.55 28.26
N THR A 986 3.67 -8.58 29.45
CA THR A 986 4.01 -7.66 30.55
C THR A 986 5.50 -7.63 30.89
N LEU A 987 6.18 -8.77 30.77
CA LEU A 987 7.62 -8.91 31.07
C LEU A 987 8.54 -8.13 30.11
N TYR A 988 8.05 -7.70 28.95
CA TYR A 988 8.81 -6.91 27.97
C TYR A 988 8.65 -5.39 28.13
N TYR A 989 7.81 -4.93 29.08
CA TYR A 989 7.47 -3.52 29.25
C TYR A 989 7.71 -3.08 30.69
N SER A 990 8.51 -2.02 30.87
CA SER A 990 8.88 -1.51 32.20
C SER A 990 7.86 -0.52 32.77
N GLY A 991 7.05 0.13 31.94
CA GLY A 991 6.03 1.10 32.34
C GLY A 991 4.78 0.47 32.94
N LYS A 992 3.70 1.25 33.08
CA LYS A 992 2.42 0.74 33.59
C LYS A 992 1.76 -0.22 32.62
N LYS A 993 1.15 -1.28 33.16
CA LYS A 993 0.43 -2.33 32.47
C LYS A 993 -1.06 -2.10 32.68
N LEU A 994 -1.73 -1.58 31.66
CA LEU A 994 -3.13 -1.15 31.75
C LEU A 994 -4.05 -2.11 31.01
N LEU A 995 -5.04 -2.64 31.74
CA LEU A 995 -6.17 -3.33 31.14
C LEU A 995 -7.29 -2.32 30.90
N VAL A 996 -7.59 -2.04 29.63
CA VAL A 996 -8.65 -1.10 29.23
C VAL A 996 -9.78 -1.92 28.62
N LEU A 997 -10.72 -2.35 29.46
CA LEU A 997 -11.71 -3.38 29.11
C LEU A 997 -13.13 -2.83 29.05
N GLY A 998 -13.85 -3.14 27.97
CA GLY A 998 -15.29 -2.90 27.84
C GLY A 998 -16.10 -4.15 28.16
N GLN A 999 -17.37 -3.96 28.52
CA GLN A 999 -18.31 -5.05 28.72
C GLN A 999 -18.48 -5.93 27.47
N VAL A 1000 -18.82 -7.19 27.71
CA VAL A 1000 -19.29 -8.12 26.68
C VAL A 1000 -20.80 -7.97 26.52
N ALA A 1001 -21.24 -7.57 25.33
CA ALA A 1001 -22.65 -7.47 24.97
C ALA A 1001 -23.30 -8.85 24.77
N ASP A 1002 -24.63 -8.88 24.69
CA ASP A 1002 -25.42 -10.07 24.34
C ASP A 1002 -25.32 -11.28 25.31
N LEU A 1003 -25.00 -11.05 26.59
CA LEU A 1003 -24.98 -12.11 27.62
C LEU A 1003 -26.32 -12.28 28.38
N GLY A 1004 -27.23 -11.31 28.29
CA GLY A 1004 -28.55 -11.36 28.94
C GLY A 1004 -28.47 -11.46 30.46
N GLU A 1005 -29.31 -12.29 31.07
CA GLU A 1005 -29.36 -12.50 32.54
C GLU A 1005 -28.05 -13.05 33.13
N HIS A 1006 -27.20 -13.65 32.30
CA HIS A 1006 -25.92 -14.22 32.74
C HIS A 1006 -24.77 -13.20 32.75
N THR A 1007 -25.04 -11.93 32.39
CA THR A 1007 -24.02 -10.87 32.30
C THR A 1007 -23.16 -10.84 33.56
N GLU A 1008 -23.76 -10.79 34.75
CA GLU A 1008 -23.01 -10.71 36.01
C GLU A 1008 -22.14 -11.96 36.24
N ILE A 1009 -22.72 -13.15 36.14
CA ILE A 1009 -22.03 -14.43 36.42
C ILE A 1009 -20.87 -14.65 35.45
N LEU A 1010 -21.08 -14.35 34.17
CA LEU A 1010 -20.08 -14.57 33.14
C LEU A 1010 -18.95 -13.54 33.19
N HIS A 1011 -19.23 -12.28 33.49
CA HIS A 1011 -18.18 -11.28 33.70
C HIS A 1011 -17.33 -11.58 34.94
N LYS A 1012 -17.90 -12.15 36.01
CA LYS A 1012 -17.13 -12.62 37.19
C LYS A 1012 -16.04 -13.64 36.82
N ARG A 1013 -16.18 -14.37 35.72
CA ARG A 1013 -15.13 -15.31 35.24
C ARG A 1013 -13.84 -14.59 34.81
N LEU A 1014 -13.90 -13.28 34.54
CA LEU A 1014 -12.72 -12.49 34.20
C LEU A 1014 -11.86 -12.16 35.42
N ILE A 1015 -12.45 -12.08 36.62
CA ILE A 1015 -11.77 -11.69 37.87
C ILE A 1015 -10.46 -12.46 38.11
N PRO A 1016 -10.46 -13.81 38.17
CA PRO A 1016 -9.23 -14.55 38.46
C PRO A 1016 -8.17 -14.39 37.35
N ILE A 1017 -8.58 -14.11 36.12
CA ILE A 1017 -7.67 -13.92 34.98
C ILE A 1017 -7.06 -12.52 35.01
N ILE A 1018 -7.86 -11.51 35.36
CA ILE A 1018 -7.42 -10.12 35.57
C ILE A 1018 -6.44 -10.05 36.74
N ASP A 1019 -6.77 -10.68 37.86
CA ASP A 1019 -5.93 -10.71 39.07
C ASP A 1019 -4.57 -11.38 38.80
N ALA A 1020 -4.53 -12.39 37.93
CA ALA A 1020 -3.31 -13.08 37.54
C ALA A 1020 -2.56 -12.41 36.35
N SER A 1021 -3.10 -11.33 35.78
CA SER A 1021 -2.60 -10.78 34.51
C SER A 1021 -1.26 -10.05 34.62
N GLY A 1022 -0.88 -9.58 35.81
CA GLY A 1022 0.26 -8.68 35.99
C GLY A 1022 -0.05 -7.23 35.60
N ALA A 1023 -1.33 -6.87 35.45
CA ALA A 1023 -1.76 -5.50 35.25
C ALA A 1023 -1.63 -4.67 36.53
N ASP A 1024 -1.22 -3.40 36.38
CA ASP A 1024 -1.16 -2.43 37.47
C ASP A 1024 -2.53 -1.80 37.75
N LEU A 1025 -3.38 -1.70 36.71
CA LEU A 1025 -4.69 -1.04 36.79
C LEU A 1025 -5.67 -1.61 35.76
N LEU A 1026 -6.91 -1.83 36.21
CA LEU A 1026 -8.07 -2.08 35.36
C LEU A 1026 -8.91 -0.81 35.19
N LEU A 1027 -8.99 -0.31 33.96
CA LEU A 1027 -9.93 0.73 33.56
C LEU A 1027 -11.08 0.06 32.82
N ALA A 1028 -12.27 -0.01 33.41
CA ALA A 1028 -13.37 -0.78 32.87
C ALA A 1028 -14.57 0.07 32.42
N TYR A 1029 -15.20 -0.30 31.30
CA TYR A 1029 -16.29 0.46 30.68
C TYR A 1029 -17.58 -0.36 30.50
N GLY A 1030 -18.72 0.22 30.89
CA GLY A 1030 -20.05 -0.36 30.71
C GLY A 1030 -20.58 -1.14 31.93
N GLU A 1031 -21.91 -1.26 32.02
CA GLU A 1031 -22.61 -1.77 33.21
C GLU A 1031 -22.15 -3.16 33.67
N GLY A 1032 -21.93 -4.08 32.72
CA GLY A 1032 -21.51 -5.45 33.02
C GLY A 1032 -20.17 -5.57 33.73
N MET A 1033 -19.34 -4.51 33.68
CA MET A 1033 -18.03 -4.49 34.32
C MET A 1033 -18.03 -4.06 35.79
N LYS A 1034 -19.12 -3.47 36.31
CA LYS A 1034 -19.18 -3.02 37.72
C LYS A 1034 -18.86 -4.13 38.71
N THR A 1035 -19.39 -5.32 38.44
CA THR A 1035 -19.15 -6.51 39.24
C THR A 1035 -17.70 -7.00 39.19
N VAL A 1036 -17.03 -6.81 38.05
CA VAL A 1036 -15.61 -7.16 37.90
C VAL A 1036 -14.77 -6.19 38.72
N VAL A 1037 -15.03 -4.89 38.60
CA VAL A 1037 -14.34 -3.82 39.34
C VAL A 1037 -14.51 -3.99 40.85
N ALA A 1038 -15.70 -4.38 41.33
CA ALA A 1038 -15.95 -4.61 42.74
C ALA A 1038 -15.31 -5.90 43.29
N GLY A 1039 -14.97 -6.86 42.43
CA GLY A 1039 -14.53 -8.20 42.82
C GLY A 1039 -13.05 -8.51 42.55
N THR A 1040 -12.37 -7.70 41.75
CA THR A 1040 -10.94 -7.85 41.44
C THR A 1040 -10.05 -7.38 42.58
N THR A 1041 -8.86 -7.97 42.69
CA THR A 1041 -7.87 -7.62 43.73
C THR A 1041 -6.88 -6.56 43.28
N ILE A 1042 -6.80 -6.27 41.98
CA ILE A 1042 -5.99 -5.17 41.45
C ILE A 1042 -6.75 -3.84 41.54
N PRO A 1043 -6.05 -2.68 41.56
CA PRO A 1043 -6.70 -1.38 41.42
C PRO A 1043 -7.62 -1.36 40.19
N ALA A 1044 -8.85 -0.88 40.37
CA ALA A 1044 -9.84 -0.89 39.30
C ALA A 1044 -10.81 0.30 39.40
N GLU A 1045 -11.15 0.87 38.25
CA GLU A 1045 -12.08 1.99 38.12
C GLU A 1045 -13.13 1.69 37.03
N HIS A 1046 -14.38 2.10 37.26
CA HIS A 1046 -15.51 1.91 36.35
C HIS A 1046 -15.93 3.23 35.70
N PHE A 1047 -16.23 3.20 34.40
CA PHE A 1047 -16.62 4.35 33.61
C PHE A 1047 -17.90 4.09 32.80
N GLU A 1048 -18.73 5.13 32.70
CA GLU A 1048 -19.94 5.19 31.86
C GLU A 1048 -19.86 6.30 30.79
N ASN A 1049 -18.81 7.14 30.85
CA ASN A 1049 -18.58 8.23 29.92
C ASN A 1049 -17.25 8.01 29.17
N MET A 1050 -17.32 7.94 27.84
CA MET A 1050 -16.17 7.66 26.98
C MET A 1050 -15.07 8.73 27.04
N ASP A 1051 -15.42 10.00 27.24
CA ASP A 1051 -14.44 11.09 27.33
C ASP A 1051 -13.63 10.98 28.62
N CYS A 1052 -14.30 10.84 29.78
CA CYS A 1052 -13.64 10.61 31.06
C CYS A 1052 -12.81 9.33 31.07
N TYR A 1053 -13.28 8.28 30.37
CA TYR A 1053 -12.55 7.03 30.24
C TYR A 1053 -11.22 7.22 29.49
N VAL A 1054 -11.23 7.95 28.37
CA VAL A 1054 -10.00 8.26 27.62
C VAL A 1054 -9.06 9.16 28.41
N GLU A 1055 -9.58 10.21 29.06
CA GLU A 1055 -8.78 11.12 29.88
C GLU A 1055 -8.05 10.35 30.99
N ARG A 1056 -8.76 9.48 31.72
CA ARG A 1056 -8.16 8.65 32.76
C ARG A 1056 -7.05 7.74 32.23
N ILE A 1057 -7.23 7.15 31.04
CA ILE A 1057 -6.18 6.32 30.42
C ILE A 1057 -4.92 7.16 30.20
N LEU A 1058 -5.06 8.39 29.69
CA LEU A 1058 -3.93 9.28 29.42
C LEU A 1058 -3.21 9.72 30.70
N GLU A 1059 -3.92 9.91 31.81
CA GLU A 1059 -3.30 10.22 33.11
C GLU A 1059 -2.47 9.05 33.67
N GLU A 1060 -2.80 7.82 33.29
CA GLU A 1060 -2.17 6.62 33.83
C GLU A 1060 -0.95 6.17 33.04
N VAL A 1061 -0.88 6.49 31.75
CA VAL A 1061 0.26 6.05 30.93
C VAL A 1061 1.58 6.62 31.46
N THR A 1062 2.55 5.72 31.61
CA THR A 1062 3.96 6.06 31.82
C THR A 1062 4.77 5.65 30.60
N ASP A 1063 6.05 6.02 30.58
CA ASP A 1063 6.93 5.56 29.51
C ASP A 1063 7.06 4.04 29.53
N GLN A 1064 7.13 3.42 28.35
CA GLN A 1064 7.09 1.97 28.14
C GLN A 1064 5.82 1.29 28.70
N SER A 1065 4.65 1.95 28.66
CA SER A 1065 3.39 1.32 29.09
C SER A 1065 2.90 0.28 28.10
N LEU A 1066 2.25 -0.77 28.61
CA LEU A 1066 1.52 -1.75 27.81
C LEU A 1066 0.03 -1.59 28.05
N ILE A 1067 -0.76 -1.48 26.99
CA ILE A 1067 -2.20 -1.26 27.07
C ILE A 1067 -2.92 -2.34 26.26
N LEU A 1068 -3.88 -3.05 26.86
CA LEU A 1068 -4.82 -3.91 26.13
C LEU A 1068 -6.16 -3.21 25.97
N LEU A 1069 -6.60 -3.01 24.73
CA LEU A 1069 -7.95 -2.55 24.42
C LEU A 1069 -8.83 -3.73 24.03
N LYS A 1070 -9.89 -4.00 24.78
CA LYS A 1070 -10.83 -5.06 24.42
C LYS A 1070 -12.24 -4.88 24.97
N GLY A 1071 -13.26 -5.03 24.13
CA GLY A 1071 -14.67 -4.94 24.52
C GLY A 1071 -15.61 -5.11 23.33
N SER A 1072 -16.91 -5.22 23.58
CA SER A 1072 -17.89 -5.37 22.51
C SER A 1072 -18.11 -4.07 21.73
N VAL A 1073 -18.23 -4.20 20.41
CA VAL A 1073 -18.54 -3.09 19.48
C VAL A 1073 -20.04 -2.88 19.26
N SER A 1074 -20.83 -3.93 19.40
CA SER A 1074 -22.28 -3.91 19.24
C SER A 1074 -22.95 -3.40 20.51
N ASP A 1075 -23.96 -2.54 20.37
CA ASP A 1075 -24.74 -1.97 21.48
C ASP A 1075 -23.88 -1.28 22.56
N SER A 1076 -22.74 -0.71 22.16
CA SER A 1076 -21.79 -0.01 23.02
C SER A 1076 -21.05 1.06 22.23
N ASP A 1077 -20.81 2.23 22.82
CA ASP A 1077 -19.93 3.26 22.27
C ASP A 1077 -18.44 2.96 22.49
N TYR A 1078 -18.11 1.86 23.19
CA TYR A 1078 -16.76 1.34 23.34
C TYR A 1078 -16.03 1.13 22.01
N HIS A 1079 -16.73 0.91 20.89
CA HIS A 1079 -16.13 0.83 19.56
C HIS A 1079 -15.30 2.08 19.17
N GLN A 1080 -15.51 3.21 19.84
CA GLN A 1080 -14.77 4.45 19.63
C GLN A 1080 -13.38 4.44 20.27
N ILE A 1081 -13.10 3.62 21.29
CA ILE A 1081 -11.89 3.72 22.12
C ILE A 1081 -10.61 3.59 21.30
N SER A 1082 -10.52 2.55 20.46
CA SER A 1082 -9.41 2.31 19.55
C SER A 1082 -9.22 3.49 18.61
N GLY A 1083 -10.30 3.99 17.99
CA GLY A 1083 -10.21 5.15 17.09
C GLY A 1083 -9.81 6.45 17.78
N ARG A 1084 -10.16 6.64 19.06
CA ARG A 1084 -9.79 7.82 19.85
C ARG A 1084 -8.33 7.75 20.28
N LEU A 1085 -7.91 6.63 20.87
CA LEU A 1085 -6.52 6.44 21.31
C LEU A 1085 -5.55 6.40 20.12
N LEU A 1086 -5.86 5.69 19.03
CA LEU A 1086 -4.97 5.65 17.86
C LEU A 1086 -4.85 7.00 17.12
N LYS A 1087 -5.86 7.88 17.20
CA LYS A 1087 -5.72 9.26 16.72
C LYS A 1087 -4.77 10.08 17.60
N LEU A 1088 -4.83 9.84 18.90
CA LEU A 1088 -3.94 10.47 19.87
C LEU A 1088 -2.56 9.83 19.88
N LEU A 1089 -2.43 8.60 19.42
CA LEU A 1089 -1.16 7.88 19.30
C LEU A 1089 -0.31 8.52 18.22
N ALA A 1090 0.77 9.13 18.66
CA ALA A 1090 1.74 9.77 17.78
C ALA A 1090 2.81 8.76 17.40
N SER A 1091 3.35 8.84 16.18
CA SER A 1091 4.58 8.11 15.85
C SER A 1091 5.78 8.62 16.66
N GLU A 1092 5.65 9.78 17.29
CA GLU A 1092 6.69 10.53 17.98
C GLU A 1092 6.11 11.30 19.19
N PRO A 1093 6.83 11.53 20.30
CA PRO A 1093 6.28 12.16 21.51
C PRO A 1093 5.57 13.50 21.25
N ALA A 1094 4.62 13.90 22.11
CA ALA A 1094 3.80 15.10 21.94
C ALA A 1094 4.64 16.39 21.76
N GLU A 1095 5.84 16.44 22.33
CA GLU A 1095 6.84 17.51 22.10
C GLU A 1095 7.32 17.61 20.62
N ARG A 1096 6.89 16.68 19.74
CA ARG A 1096 7.21 16.57 18.31
C ARG A 1096 6.04 16.81 17.35
N ARG A 1097 4.81 16.94 17.88
CA ARG A 1097 3.60 17.08 17.06
C ARG A 1097 3.24 18.50 16.66
N GLU A 1098 3.69 19.51 17.40
CA GLU A 1098 3.41 20.93 17.07
C GLU A 1098 4.13 21.40 15.80
N ILE A 1099 4.80 20.49 15.08
CA ILE A 1099 5.88 20.86 14.20
C ILE A 1099 5.81 20.36 12.78
N GLN A 1100 4.88 19.46 12.54
CA GLN A 1100 4.60 18.94 11.20
C GLN A 1100 3.49 19.72 10.48
N TYR A 1101 2.96 20.80 11.08
CA TYR A 1101 1.96 21.68 10.45
C TYR A 1101 2.35 23.16 10.48
N VAL A 1102 3.60 23.49 10.10
CA VAL A 1102 3.95 24.80 9.49
C VAL A 1102 5.00 24.58 8.43
#